data_AF-A0A7V5K763-F1
#
_entry.id   AF-A0A7V5K763-F1
#
_cell.length_a   1.000
_cell.length_b   1.000
_cell.length_c   1.000
_cell.angle_alpha   90.00
_cell.angle_beta   90.00
_cell.angle_gamma   90.00
#
_symmetry.space_group_name_H-M   'P 1'
#
loop_
_entity.id
_entity.type
_entity.pdbx_description
1 polymer ?
#
loop_
_entity_poly.entity_id
_entity_poly.type
_entity_poly.pdbx_seq_one_letter_code
_entity_poly.pdbx_strand_id
1 'polypeptide(L)'
;MFKVALRLIRLIAAMTTLFISLAWWSNVQAAAGELDIDLSYPSRFVPPLKLTEFPGGISAFKEDSYIFTFTKVKRSWSVEILPETDYVLITLQAGNFNLYNPNIIERNNYISYLSGKKLFDAWIFDMSNFSGTKGKGKKDHGVEVNLDFVKMPKPVKSIIGEGGPRITVTGSRKISFSGRSEWNDELVETGTFKQSKFPSLHMEQTSKFKIRGEIGSKIHIEVDQDSNRDVDLANTLKLRYTGEEDEIVKTIEAGNTNLSLPNAQLIGYSQNIQGLFGIKATAQLGNIELTMITSQEKGSSEKTSFKSGTKPEDDIIYDYQYLHNVYFDLGKDFTPADSLIEVRLFTNGTNRDRYGYACVTPHYDSEPGDTGGLDTLYYTTPEQQDRGEFVENYFVLLDETEYEYNAFSYRWYVILRQPLDNATGVLGAYIKYAHRISDDSVEIRQIGNIARTDTLILKLIRDSDVGPGFDTWNLEWRNVYDLRSRNIVSDGFELQIYKGNGDITIDTLAQNGKPYIELFGFDRYNNSNPLDRTPDGLFDFNTQTDIDAVRGHLIFHTDEPFRNDVSRGGTDSLITPNDAVYDYQYSSNDRRDAKTYYIYVKTATRSNSFTLGRTNIIEGSEVVKLSDGTILKRGVDYTIIYEVGQITFISEEAVNLASDVTVDFEYAPFFMPEKKSLFGLSAKYSINDKSSISFAGMIRSESTRDYRPRVGREPQ
;
A
#
# COMPACT_ATOMS: atom_id res chain seq x y z
N MET A 1 -41.79 36.65 -7.58
CA MET A 1 -40.99 35.58 -8.22
C MET A 1 -40.11 36.08 -9.36
N PHE A 2 -40.64 36.64 -10.45
CA PHE A 2 -39.85 37.01 -11.64
C PHE A 2 -38.67 38.00 -11.38
N LYS A 3 -38.86 39.00 -10.52
CA LYS A 3 -37.79 39.95 -10.11
C LYS A 3 -36.70 39.32 -9.23
N VAL A 4 -37.03 38.26 -8.49
CA VAL A 4 -36.08 37.51 -7.63
C VAL A 4 -35.27 36.54 -8.49
N ALA A 5 -35.92 35.83 -9.41
CA ALA A 5 -35.27 34.97 -10.40
C ALA A 5 -34.27 35.75 -11.27
N LEU A 6 -34.63 36.96 -11.72
CA LEU A 6 -33.72 37.81 -12.51
C LEU A 6 -32.51 38.32 -11.70
N ARG A 7 -32.67 38.56 -10.39
CA ARG A 7 -31.56 38.90 -9.49
C ARG A 7 -30.65 37.69 -9.22
N LEU A 8 -31.24 36.50 -9.04
CA LEU A 8 -30.50 35.25 -8.86
C LEU A 8 -29.68 34.90 -10.10
N ILE A 9 -30.26 35.00 -11.31
CA ILE A 9 -29.57 34.75 -12.58
C ILE A 9 -28.42 35.73 -12.78
N ARG A 10 -28.60 37.02 -12.45
CA ARG A 10 -27.53 38.03 -12.53
C ARG A 10 -26.42 37.78 -11.52
N LEU A 11 -26.74 37.34 -10.30
CA LEU A 11 -25.76 37.00 -9.27
C LEU A 11 -24.97 35.74 -9.67
N ILE A 12 -25.67 34.70 -10.15
CA ILE A 12 -25.06 33.45 -10.65
C ILE A 12 -24.19 33.75 -11.88
N ALA A 13 -24.61 34.63 -12.79
CA ALA A 13 -23.84 35.06 -13.96
C ALA A 13 -22.57 35.87 -13.59
N ALA A 14 -22.68 36.76 -12.61
CA ALA A 14 -21.56 37.53 -12.09
C ALA A 14 -20.56 36.63 -11.33
N MET A 15 -21.06 35.65 -10.58
CA MET A 15 -20.20 34.66 -9.94
C MET A 15 -19.58 33.71 -10.97
N THR A 16 -20.33 33.18 -11.94
CA THR A 16 -19.76 32.31 -12.99
C THR A 16 -18.70 33.02 -13.81
N THR A 17 -18.85 34.31 -14.13
CA THR A 17 -17.78 35.07 -14.79
C THR A 17 -16.52 35.23 -13.92
N LEU A 18 -16.69 35.43 -12.61
CA LEU A 18 -15.58 35.42 -11.65
C LEU A 18 -14.92 34.02 -11.56
N PHE A 19 -15.71 32.95 -11.47
CA PHE A 19 -15.24 31.56 -11.42
C PHE A 19 -14.52 31.14 -12.71
N ILE A 20 -15.03 31.56 -13.88
CA ILE A 20 -14.38 31.32 -15.17
C ILE A 20 -13.03 32.06 -15.21
N SER A 21 -12.96 33.31 -14.74
CA SER A 21 -11.68 34.04 -14.69
C SER A 21 -10.63 33.39 -13.78
N LEU A 22 -11.06 32.72 -12.70
CA LEU A 22 -10.19 31.96 -11.79
C LEU A 22 -9.82 30.57 -12.36
N ALA A 23 -10.71 29.93 -13.11
CA ALA A 23 -10.48 28.64 -13.78
C ALA A 23 -9.61 28.75 -15.05
N TRP A 24 -9.50 29.93 -15.66
CA TRP A 24 -8.58 30.16 -16.77
C TRP A 24 -7.11 30.21 -16.34
N TRP A 25 -6.82 30.43 -15.06
CA TRP A 25 -5.45 30.35 -14.53
C TRP A 25 -4.91 28.91 -14.37
N SER A 26 -5.79 27.90 -14.33
CA SER A 26 -5.38 26.49 -14.22
C SER A 26 -5.15 25.78 -15.55
N ASN A 27 -5.37 26.45 -16.70
CA ASN A 27 -5.27 25.85 -18.05
C ASN A 27 -4.10 26.39 -18.91
N VAL A 28 -3.04 26.92 -18.31
CA VAL A 28 -1.82 27.23 -19.07
C VAL A 28 -0.96 25.95 -19.15
N GLN A 29 -1.35 25.03 -20.03
CA GLN A 29 -0.45 24.00 -20.54
C GLN A 29 0.57 24.64 -21.50
N ALA A 30 1.79 24.11 -21.44
CA ALA A 30 2.98 24.57 -22.12
C ALA A 30 2.80 24.83 -23.63
N ALA A 31 2.87 26.10 -24.04
CA ALA A 31 3.29 26.45 -25.37
C ALA A 31 4.81 26.68 -25.31
N ALA A 32 5.57 25.74 -25.86
CA ALA A 32 7.00 25.88 -26.08
C ALA A 32 7.23 27.00 -27.11
N GLY A 33 7.51 28.20 -26.61
CA GLY A 33 8.11 29.29 -27.38
C GLY A 33 9.59 29.33 -27.05
N GLU A 34 10.42 29.07 -28.06
CA GLU A 34 11.87 29.15 -28.02
C GLU A 34 12.30 30.51 -27.46
N LEU A 35 13.02 30.52 -26.34
CA LEU A 35 13.56 31.73 -25.72
C LEU A 35 15.04 31.84 -26.10
N ASP A 36 15.30 32.46 -27.24
CA ASP A 36 16.66 32.87 -27.60
C ASP A 36 17.06 34.08 -26.73
N ILE A 37 17.97 33.85 -25.78
CA ILE A 37 18.61 34.93 -25.02
C ILE A 37 20.04 35.06 -25.53
N ASP A 38 20.25 36.04 -26.40
CA ASP A 38 21.60 36.45 -26.79
C ASP A 38 22.18 37.36 -25.68
N LEU A 39 23.07 36.79 -24.86
CA LEU A 39 23.76 37.52 -23.79
C LEU A 39 25.03 38.18 -24.35
N SER A 40 24.89 39.44 -24.77
CA SER A 40 26.02 40.34 -25.00
C SER A 40 25.91 41.57 -24.08
N TYR A 41 26.80 41.64 -23.08
CA TYR A 41 26.98 42.81 -22.22
C TYR A 41 28.40 43.38 -22.39
N PRO A 42 28.53 44.57 -23.00
CA PRO A 42 29.60 45.48 -22.64
C PRO A 42 29.03 46.89 -22.40
N SER A 43 28.43 47.11 -21.22
CA SER A 43 28.08 48.46 -20.77
C SER A 43 29.27 49.10 -20.05
N ARG A 44 29.81 50.18 -20.61
CA ARG A 44 30.98 50.96 -20.13
C ARG A 44 30.72 51.81 -18.87
N PHE A 45 29.67 51.54 -18.10
CA PHE A 45 29.35 52.33 -16.91
C PHE A 45 29.78 51.61 -15.63
N VAL A 46 31.10 51.59 -15.41
CA VAL A 46 31.69 51.25 -14.10
C VAL A 46 32.02 52.57 -13.40
N PRO A 47 31.44 52.89 -12.22
CA PRO A 47 31.98 53.95 -11.38
C PRO A 47 33.39 53.56 -10.92
N PRO A 48 34.39 54.44 -10.96
CA PRO A 48 35.75 54.07 -10.55
C PRO A 48 35.82 53.71 -9.05
N LEU A 49 36.79 52.84 -8.76
CA LEU A 49 37.19 52.38 -7.42
C LEU A 49 37.45 53.55 -6.47
N LYS A 50 37.19 53.30 -5.18
CA LYS A 50 37.46 54.18 -4.04
C LYS A 50 38.75 54.98 -4.22
N LEU A 51 38.63 56.30 -4.31
CA LEU A 51 39.74 57.24 -4.19
C LEU A 51 39.62 57.97 -2.85
N THR A 52 40.24 57.38 -1.84
CA THR A 52 40.84 58.13 -0.74
C THR A 52 41.93 59.03 -1.32
N GLU A 53 42.07 60.24 -0.78
CA GLU A 53 43.20 61.17 -1.00
C GLU A 53 43.05 62.21 -2.14
N PHE A 54 42.27 63.27 -1.88
CA PHE A 54 42.62 64.65 -2.30
C PHE A 54 42.15 65.65 -1.22
N PRO A 55 43.00 66.60 -0.78
CA PRO A 55 42.65 67.52 0.29
C PRO A 55 41.95 68.78 -0.26
N GLY A 56 40.68 68.95 0.13
CA GLY A 56 39.88 70.15 -0.15
C GLY A 56 38.42 69.84 -0.51
N GLY A 57 37.57 69.56 0.49
CA GLY A 57 36.10 69.54 0.29
C GLY A 57 35.33 68.45 1.05
N ILE A 58 34.06 68.78 1.31
CA ILE A 58 32.91 68.02 1.85
C ILE A 58 33.16 66.52 2.10
N SER A 59 33.26 66.12 3.37
CA SER A 59 33.41 64.72 3.79
C SER A 59 32.11 63.92 3.61
N ALA A 60 32.21 62.74 2.99
CA ALA A 60 31.07 61.83 2.84
C ALA A 60 30.89 60.90 4.04
N PHE A 61 31.91 60.65 4.87
CA PHE A 61 31.82 59.68 5.98
C PHE A 61 32.86 59.96 7.10
N LYS A 62 32.40 60.55 8.23
CA LYS A 62 32.59 60.15 9.65
C LYS A 62 32.80 61.34 10.62
N GLU A 63 32.23 61.14 11.81
CA GLU A 63 32.08 61.85 13.10
C GLU A 63 32.61 63.29 13.30
N ASP A 64 31.80 64.07 14.02
CA ASP A 64 31.96 65.50 14.28
C ASP A 64 33.36 65.83 14.81
N SER A 65 34.09 66.66 14.05
CA SER A 65 35.30 67.32 14.53
C SER A 65 34.90 68.49 15.43
N TYR A 66 35.53 68.59 16.60
CA TYR A 66 35.35 69.71 17.55
C TYR A 66 35.83 71.06 16.99
N ILE A 67 36.56 71.07 15.87
CA ILE A 67 37.06 72.31 15.24
C ILE A 67 36.26 72.67 13.98
N PHE A 68 35.68 71.69 13.28
CA PHE A 68 34.90 71.93 12.07
C PHE A 68 33.62 71.11 12.05
N THR A 69 32.47 71.77 12.20
CA THR A 69 31.15 71.21 11.92
C THR A 69 30.91 71.15 10.43
N PHE A 70 30.87 69.94 9.86
CA PHE A 70 30.48 69.72 8.46
C PHE A 70 29.01 69.34 8.38
N THR A 71 28.21 70.13 7.68
CA THR A 71 26.82 69.77 7.42
C THR A 71 26.77 68.55 6.51
N LYS A 72 26.23 67.43 6.99
CA LYS A 72 25.95 66.27 6.14
C LYS A 72 24.91 66.64 5.09
N VAL A 73 25.33 66.70 3.83
CA VAL A 73 24.42 66.98 2.72
C VAL A 73 24.03 65.67 2.05
N LYS A 74 22.73 65.37 2.05
CA LYS A 74 22.19 64.16 1.40
C LYS A 74 22.44 64.26 -0.11
N ARG A 75 23.06 63.22 -0.68
CA ARG A 75 23.19 63.08 -2.13
C ARG A 75 21.92 62.44 -2.70
N SER A 76 21.41 62.99 -3.78
CA SER A 76 20.24 62.48 -4.51
C SER A 76 20.44 62.68 -6.00
N TRP A 77 19.87 61.77 -6.79
CA TRP A 77 19.78 61.95 -8.22
C TRP A 77 18.45 62.64 -8.55
N SER A 78 18.52 63.73 -9.30
CA SER A 78 17.35 64.36 -9.92
C SER A 78 17.23 63.86 -11.36
N VAL A 79 16.01 63.52 -11.74
CA VAL A 79 15.68 63.03 -13.08
C VAL A 79 14.59 63.94 -13.63
N GLU A 80 14.89 64.60 -14.74
CA GLU A 80 13.97 65.49 -15.42
C GLU A 80 13.69 64.94 -16.82
N ILE A 81 12.42 64.69 -17.12
CA ILE A 81 11.98 64.31 -18.47
C ILE A 81 11.72 65.61 -19.23
N LEU A 82 12.49 65.88 -20.27
CA LEU A 82 12.33 67.09 -21.07
C LEU A 82 11.08 66.92 -21.97
N PRO A 83 9.99 67.67 -21.76
CA PRO A 83 8.71 67.37 -22.41
C PRO A 83 8.73 67.52 -23.94
N GLU A 84 9.59 68.40 -24.44
CA GLU A 84 9.69 68.74 -25.86
C GLU A 84 10.81 67.98 -26.59
N THR A 85 11.52 67.07 -25.91
CA THR A 85 12.59 66.26 -26.53
C THR A 85 12.50 64.79 -26.10
N ASP A 86 13.06 63.88 -26.89
CA ASP A 86 13.12 62.45 -26.55
C ASP A 86 14.25 62.13 -25.56
N TYR A 87 14.61 63.05 -24.67
CA TYR A 87 15.74 62.90 -23.74
C TYR A 87 15.35 63.14 -22.28
N VAL A 88 16.10 62.49 -21.39
CA VAL A 88 15.99 62.56 -19.94
C VAL A 88 17.31 63.05 -19.39
N LEU A 89 17.23 64.07 -18.54
CA LEU A 89 18.36 64.68 -17.88
C LEU A 89 18.53 64.06 -16.49
N ILE A 90 19.71 63.51 -16.19
CA ILE A 90 20.03 62.89 -14.90
C ILE A 90 21.15 63.69 -14.25
N THR A 91 20.87 64.26 -13.08
CA THR A 91 21.80 65.14 -12.36
C THR A 91 22.06 64.60 -10.97
N LEU A 92 23.33 64.43 -10.59
CA LEU A 92 23.70 64.13 -9.22
C LEU A 92 23.75 65.42 -8.40
N GLN A 93 22.97 65.49 -7.35
CA GLN A 93 22.88 66.63 -6.45
C GLN A 93 23.39 66.28 -5.05
N ALA A 94 24.01 67.24 -4.38
CA ALA A 94 24.19 67.25 -2.93
C ALA A 94 23.44 68.47 -2.38
N GLY A 95 22.26 68.22 -1.81
CA GLY A 95 21.37 69.30 -1.38
C GLY A 95 20.92 70.11 -2.59
N ASN A 96 21.22 71.41 -2.60
CA ASN A 96 20.84 72.31 -3.70
C ASN A 96 21.93 72.49 -4.77
N PHE A 97 23.05 71.76 -4.68
CA PHE A 97 24.18 71.91 -5.60
C PHE A 97 24.33 70.70 -6.52
N ASN A 98 24.46 70.95 -7.83
CA ASN A 98 24.79 69.93 -8.81
C ASN A 98 26.28 69.58 -8.69
N LEU A 99 26.60 68.32 -8.44
CA LEU A 99 27.98 67.87 -8.25
C LEU A 99 28.73 67.68 -9.57
N TYR A 100 27.99 67.39 -10.66
CA TYR A 100 28.54 67.13 -12.00
C TYR A 100 27.61 67.68 -13.07
N ASN A 101 28.14 67.79 -14.30
CA ASN A 101 27.31 68.12 -15.46
C ASN A 101 26.20 67.07 -15.66
N PRO A 102 24.98 67.50 -16.02
CA PRO A 102 23.87 66.58 -16.23
C PRO A 102 24.17 65.60 -17.36
N ASN A 103 23.87 64.32 -17.13
CA ASN A 103 23.92 63.31 -18.18
C ASN A 103 22.60 63.30 -18.94
N ILE A 104 22.68 63.32 -20.26
CA ILE A 104 21.53 63.31 -21.16
C ILE A 104 21.42 61.91 -21.75
N ILE A 105 20.28 61.25 -21.54
CA ILE A 105 20.01 59.90 -22.04
C ILE A 105 18.72 59.93 -22.84
N GLU A 106 18.67 59.24 -23.96
CA GLU A 106 17.42 59.08 -24.72
C GLU A 106 16.35 58.41 -23.85
N ARG A 107 15.15 58.98 -23.85
CA ARG A 107 14.00 58.64 -23.00
C ARG A 107 13.64 57.16 -23.11
N ASN A 108 13.68 56.60 -24.30
CA ASN A 108 13.37 55.17 -24.51
C ASN A 108 14.44 54.26 -23.87
N ASN A 109 15.71 54.64 -23.94
CA ASN A 109 16.80 53.90 -23.29
C ASN A 109 16.73 54.03 -21.76
N TYR A 110 16.37 55.22 -21.26
CA TYR A 110 16.16 55.45 -19.83
C TYR A 110 14.97 54.65 -19.29
N ILE A 111 13.82 54.64 -19.98
CA ILE A 111 12.63 53.87 -19.62
C ILE A 111 12.93 52.37 -19.66
N SER A 112 13.64 51.89 -20.68
CA SER A 112 14.04 50.49 -20.81
C SER A 112 14.96 50.06 -19.67
N TYR A 113 15.97 50.86 -19.34
CA TYR A 113 16.85 50.63 -18.20
C TYR A 113 16.10 50.60 -16.86
N LEU A 114 15.19 51.56 -16.63
CA LEU A 114 14.37 51.62 -15.41
C LEU A 114 13.43 50.42 -15.28
N SER A 115 12.87 49.97 -16.39
CA SER A 115 11.96 48.82 -16.43
C SER A 115 12.73 47.53 -16.15
N GLY A 116 13.89 47.34 -16.79
CA GLY A 116 14.79 46.21 -16.55
C GLY A 116 15.32 46.19 -15.12
N LYS A 117 15.72 47.36 -14.56
CA LYS A 117 16.14 47.47 -13.17
C LYS A 117 15.02 47.16 -12.19
N LYS A 118 13.79 47.66 -12.42
CA LYS A 118 12.63 47.34 -11.57
C LYS A 118 12.24 45.87 -11.66
N LEU A 119 12.34 45.25 -12.83
CA LEU A 119 12.14 43.81 -12.99
C LEU A 119 13.22 42.99 -12.28
N PHE A 120 14.48 43.41 -12.36
CA PHE A 120 15.59 42.78 -11.66
C PHE A 120 15.50 42.96 -10.14
N ASP A 121 15.14 44.15 -9.66
CA ASP A 121 14.93 44.42 -8.23
C ASP A 121 13.70 43.67 -7.68
N ALA A 122 12.63 43.55 -8.48
CA ALA A 122 11.47 42.71 -8.14
C ALA A 122 11.84 41.22 -8.13
N TRP A 123 12.64 40.76 -9.10
CA TRP A 123 13.15 39.39 -9.15
C TRP A 123 14.11 39.08 -7.98
N ILE A 124 15.03 39.98 -7.63
CA ILE A 124 15.91 39.84 -6.46
C ILE A 124 15.10 39.88 -5.16
N PHE A 125 14.08 40.72 -5.05
CA PHE A 125 13.19 40.77 -3.89
C PHE A 125 12.42 39.45 -3.74
N ASP A 126 11.81 38.95 -4.82
CA ASP A 126 11.11 37.67 -4.84
C ASP A 126 12.06 36.50 -4.56
N MET A 127 13.27 36.50 -5.14
CA MET A 127 14.26 35.45 -4.96
C MET A 127 14.94 35.51 -3.57
N SER A 128 15.04 36.69 -2.94
CA SER A 128 15.51 36.84 -1.55
C SER A 128 14.48 36.36 -0.52
N ASN A 129 13.19 36.41 -0.86
CA ASN A 129 12.11 35.82 -0.08
C ASN A 129 11.91 34.33 -0.39
N PHE A 130 12.52 33.81 -1.47
CA PHE A 130 12.46 32.40 -1.89
C PHE A 130 13.74 31.60 -1.53
N SER A 131 14.88 32.27 -1.33
CA SER A 131 16.18 31.65 -1.03
C SER A 131 16.37 31.44 0.47
N GLY A 132 16.08 30.21 0.92
CA GLY A 132 16.27 29.72 2.29
C GLY A 132 17.73 29.66 2.76
N THR A 133 18.41 30.80 2.88
CA THR A 133 19.72 30.89 3.53
C THR A 133 19.74 31.97 4.60
N LYS A 134 19.07 31.67 5.73
CA LYS A 134 19.58 31.93 7.10
C LYS A 134 18.71 31.19 8.11
N GLY A 135 19.19 30.00 8.47
CA GLY A 135 18.62 29.22 9.56
C GLY A 135 18.74 29.94 10.90
N LYS A 136 17.62 30.00 11.62
CA LYS A 136 17.50 29.68 13.04
C LYS A 136 16.01 29.66 13.41
N GLY A 137 15.46 28.45 13.54
CA GLY A 137 14.31 28.13 14.38
C GLY A 137 13.04 28.95 14.19
N LYS A 138 12.35 28.80 13.06
CA LYS A 138 10.88 28.94 13.04
C LYS A 138 10.27 27.74 12.33
N LYS A 139 9.29 27.17 13.04
CA LYS A 139 8.52 25.99 12.68
C LYS A 139 7.87 26.12 11.30
N ASP A 140 7.62 24.95 10.74
CA ASP A 140 6.95 24.55 9.50
C ASP A 140 5.57 25.21 9.28
N HIS A 141 5.54 26.55 9.21
CA HIS A 141 4.36 27.33 8.86
C HIS A 141 4.67 28.01 7.52
N GLY A 142 3.87 27.68 6.50
CA GLY A 142 4.03 28.22 5.16
C GLY A 142 3.96 29.74 5.09
N VAL A 143 4.22 30.28 3.91
CA VAL A 143 4.21 31.72 3.67
C VAL A 143 2.77 32.22 3.77
N GLU A 144 2.46 32.89 4.89
CA GLU A 144 1.20 33.60 5.07
C GLU A 144 1.35 35.01 4.48
N VAL A 145 0.68 35.26 3.36
CA VAL A 145 0.62 36.60 2.75
C VAL A 145 -0.71 37.23 3.14
N ASN A 146 -0.69 38.03 4.20
CA ASN A 146 -1.84 38.88 4.54
C ASN A 146 -1.81 40.12 3.63
N LEU A 147 -2.71 40.14 2.64
CA LEU A 147 -2.91 41.28 1.77
C LEU A 147 -4.03 42.14 2.33
N ASP A 148 -3.67 43.13 3.16
CA ASP A 148 -4.61 44.15 3.64
C ASP A 148 -4.98 45.11 2.51
N PHE A 149 -5.99 44.76 1.72
CA PHE A 149 -6.54 45.70 0.73
C PHE A 149 -7.38 46.78 1.42
N VAL A 150 -7.12 48.02 1.03
CA VAL A 150 -7.87 49.23 1.40
C VAL A 150 -9.39 49.00 1.24
N LYS A 151 -10.17 49.51 2.20
CA LYS A 151 -11.65 49.44 2.30
C LYS A 151 -12.36 49.21 0.95
N MET A 152 -12.89 48.01 0.76
CA MET A 152 -13.61 47.66 -0.45
C MET A 152 -14.90 48.49 -0.64
N PRO A 153 -15.29 48.82 -1.88
CA PRO A 153 -16.56 49.48 -2.17
C PRO A 153 -17.77 48.71 -1.62
N LYS A 154 -18.80 49.41 -1.12
CA LYS A 154 -20.02 48.80 -0.55
C LYS A 154 -20.66 47.67 -1.39
N PRO A 155 -20.72 47.74 -2.74
CA PRO A 155 -21.28 46.67 -3.56
C PRO A 155 -20.48 45.35 -3.52
N VAL A 156 -19.17 45.43 -3.29
CA VAL A 156 -18.30 44.26 -3.19
C VAL A 156 -18.46 43.62 -1.80
N LYS A 157 -18.52 44.44 -0.75
CA LYS A 157 -18.74 44.00 0.65
C LYS A 157 -20.03 43.20 0.82
N SER A 158 -21.12 43.54 0.10
CA SER A 158 -22.36 42.75 0.16
C SER A 158 -22.23 41.33 -0.42
N ILE A 159 -21.27 41.09 -1.30
CA ILE A 159 -21.06 39.79 -1.97
C ILE A 159 -20.04 38.94 -1.21
N ILE A 160 -18.96 39.53 -0.69
CA ILE A 160 -17.88 38.77 -0.04
C ILE A 160 -17.99 38.70 1.49
N GLY A 161 -18.86 39.51 2.09
CA GLY A 161 -18.98 39.63 3.54
C GLY A 161 -18.03 40.66 4.15
N GLU A 162 -17.90 40.63 5.48
CA GLU A 162 -16.96 41.50 6.20
C GLU A 162 -15.56 40.87 6.24
N GLY A 163 -14.51 41.70 6.15
CA GLY A 163 -13.12 41.23 6.13
C GLY A 163 -12.42 41.41 4.78
N GLY A 164 -11.10 41.33 4.77
CA GLY A 164 -10.25 41.35 3.58
C GLY A 164 -9.92 39.94 3.09
N PRO A 165 -9.21 39.81 1.96
CA PRO A 165 -8.72 38.51 1.50
C PRO A 165 -7.48 38.08 2.30
N ARG A 166 -7.52 36.86 2.82
CA ARG A 166 -6.40 36.19 3.48
C ARG A 166 -6.08 34.93 2.69
N ILE A 167 -4.85 34.77 2.25
CA ILE A 167 -4.42 33.57 1.51
C ILE A 167 -3.13 33.05 2.13
N THR A 168 -3.15 31.77 2.48
CA THR A 168 -2.00 31.01 2.96
C THR A 168 -1.59 30.02 1.88
N VAL A 169 -0.33 30.06 1.49
CA VAL A 169 0.26 29.11 0.54
C VAL A 169 1.33 28.31 1.26
N THR A 170 1.21 26.99 1.23
CA THR A 170 2.13 26.05 1.87
C THR A 170 2.59 25.04 0.84
N GLY A 171 3.88 24.68 0.84
CA GLY A 171 4.41 23.65 -0.06
C GLY A 171 5.70 24.06 -0.76
N SER A 172 6.03 23.30 -1.80
CA SER A 172 7.29 23.43 -2.54
C SER A 172 7.08 23.21 -4.04
N ARG A 173 7.83 23.94 -4.85
CA ARG A 173 7.97 23.69 -6.29
C ARG A 173 9.44 23.43 -6.58
N LYS A 174 9.74 22.27 -7.13
CA LYS A 174 11.06 21.90 -7.64
C LYS A 174 11.03 22.01 -9.16
N ILE A 175 12.00 22.72 -9.72
CA ILE A 175 12.23 22.76 -11.16
C ILE A 175 13.65 22.27 -11.36
N SER A 176 13.82 21.11 -12.00
CA SER A 176 15.12 20.54 -12.38
C SER A 176 15.37 20.84 -13.84
N PHE A 177 16.47 21.53 -14.12
CA PHE A 177 17.02 21.62 -15.48
C PHE A 177 18.23 20.71 -15.55
N SER A 178 18.26 19.84 -16.55
CA SER A 178 19.39 18.95 -16.81
C SER A 178 19.75 18.98 -18.28
N GLY A 179 21.04 18.83 -18.58
CA GLY A 179 21.57 18.77 -19.93
C GLY A 179 22.41 17.50 -20.07
N ARG A 180 22.08 16.63 -21.02
CA ARG A 180 22.91 15.47 -21.36
C ARG A 180 23.40 15.59 -22.80
N SER A 181 24.71 15.67 -22.96
CA SER A 181 25.38 15.59 -24.27
C SER A 181 26.16 14.28 -24.29
N GLU A 182 25.94 13.48 -25.33
CA GLU A 182 26.57 12.18 -25.52
C GLU A 182 27.06 12.12 -26.96
N TRP A 183 28.38 12.03 -27.12
CA TRP A 183 29.02 11.94 -28.43
C TRP A 183 29.97 10.75 -28.48
N ASN A 184 30.20 10.22 -29.68
CA ASN A 184 31.11 9.11 -29.90
C ASN A 184 32.16 9.52 -30.94
N ASP A 185 33.42 9.60 -30.53
CA ASP A 185 34.53 10.03 -31.37
C ASP A 185 34.88 8.98 -32.46
N GLU A 186 34.33 7.76 -32.39
CA GLU A 186 34.55 6.67 -33.35
C GLU A 186 33.59 6.68 -34.55
N LEU A 187 32.56 7.54 -34.55
CA LEU A 187 31.64 7.67 -35.69
C LEU A 187 32.18 8.67 -36.70
N VAL A 188 32.40 8.24 -37.94
CA VAL A 188 32.84 9.12 -39.04
C VAL A 188 31.66 10.00 -39.48
N GLU A 189 31.78 11.31 -39.26
CA GLU A 189 30.83 12.28 -39.81
C GLU A 189 30.80 12.19 -41.34
N THR A 190 29.62 11.96 -41.92
CA THR A 190 29.42 11.89 -43.38
C THR A 190 28.57 13.07 -43.84
N GLY A 191 28.50 13.33 -45.15
CA GLY A 191 27.68 14.43 -45.69
C GLY A 191 26.18 14.36 -45.37
N THR A 192 25.68 13.20 -44.91
CA THR A 192 24.28 12.95 -44.52
C THR A 192 24.07 12.80 -43.01
N PHE A 193 25.13 12.73 -42.20
CA PHE A 193 25.02 12.59 -40.75
C PHE A 193 26.10 13.39 -40.03
N LYS A 194 25.67 14.38 -39.25
CA LYS A 194 26.52 15.19 -38.37
C LYS A 194 26.03 15.03 -36.94
N GLN A 195 26.91 14.58 -36.06
CA GLN A 195 26.57 14.40 -34.64
C GLN A 195 26.42 15.75 -33.96
N SER A 196 25.26 16.00 -33.34
CA SER A 196 25.06 17.22 -32.55
C SER A 196 25.76 17.09 -31.21
N LYS A 197 26.70 18.00 -30.92
CA LYS A 197 27.38 18.12 -29.62
C LYS A 197 26.61 18.97 -28.61
N PHE A 198 25.47 19.53 -29.04
CA PHE A 198 24.60 20.30 -28.18
C PHE A 198 23.84 19.37 -27.22
N PRO A 199 23.83 19.65 -25.90
CA PRO A 199 23.15 18.80 -24.94
C PRO A 199 21.64 18.78 -25.17
N SER A 200 21.04 17.60 -25.04
CA SER A 200 19.59 17.49 -24.86
C SER A 200 19.21 18.16 -23.53
N LEU A 201 18.32 19.15 -23.59
CA LEU A 201 17.85 19.87 -22.41
C LEU A 201 16.57 19.22 -21.91
N HIS A 202 16.57 18.81 -20.65
CA HIS A 202 15.41 18.23 -19.98
C HIS A 202 15.03 19.09 -18.78
N MET A 203 13.80 19.63 -18.82
CA MET A 203 13.19 20.37 -17.73
C MET A 203 12.11 19.50 -17.08
N GLU A 204 12.29 19.21 -15.80
CA GLU A 204 11.31 18.52 -14.98
C GLU A 204 10.76 19.50 -13.94
N GLN A 205 9.44 19.51 -13.76
CA GLN A 205 8.79 20.36 -12.78
C GLN A 205 7.92 19.52 -11.85
N THR A 206 8.28 19.49 -10.57
CA THR A 206 7.48 18.90 -9.51
C THR A 206 6.86 20.02 -8.68
N SER A 207 5.53 20.06 -8.59
CA SER A 207 4.79 21.07 -7.82
C SER A 207 3.93 20.40 -6.77
N LYS A 208 4.14 20.75 -5.50
CA LYS A 208 3.33 20.27 -4.37
C LYS A 208 2.94 21.44 -3.51
N PHE A 209 1.70 21.90 -3.60
CA PHE A 209 1.23 23.06 -2.84
C PHE A 209 -0.18 22.88 -2.33
N LYS A 210 -0.42 23.44 -1.15
CA LYS A 210 -1.74 23.63 -0.56
C LYS A 210 -2.00 25.12 -0.39
N ILE A 211 -3.11 25.57 -0.95
CA ILE A 211 -3.58 26.95 -0.85
C ILE A 211 -4.84 26.94 0.00
N ARG A 212 -4.86 27.78 1.03
CA ARG A 212 -6.07 28.04 1.83
C ARG A 212 -6.33 29.53 1.83
N GLY A 213 -7.50 29.94 1.39
CA GLY A 213 -7.86 31.34 1.31
C GLY A 213 -9.25 31.61 1.86
N GLU A 214 -9.41 32.77 2.47
CA GLU A 214 -10.70 33.34 2.87
C GLU A 214 -10.80 34.71 2.20
N ILE A 215 -11.91 35.00 1.51
CA ILE A 215 -12.19 36.33 0.97
C ILE A 215 -13.43 36.87 1.68
N GLY A 216 -13.18 37.73 2.68
CA GLY A 216 -14.22 38.13 3.62
C GLY A 216 -14.75 36.94 4.43
N SER A 217 -15.96 37.06 4.98
CA SER A 217 -16.60 36.00 5.78
C SER A 217 -17.26 34.90 4.95
N LYS A 218 -17.44 35.10 3.64
CA LYS A 218 -18.32 34.24 2.83
C LYS A 218 -17.61 33.29 1.89
N ILE A 219 -16.41 33.61 1.41
CA ILE A 219 -15.74 32.83 0.36
C ILE A 219 -14.53 32.10 0.95
N HIS A 220 -14.49 30.79 0.78
CA HIS A 220 -13.44 29.89 1.24
C HIS A 220 -12.84 29.15 0.05
N ILE A 221 -11.51 29.16 -0.04
CA ILE A 221 -10.74 28.52 -1.12
C ILE A 221 -9.83 27.47 -0.48
N GLU A 222 -9.87 26.26 -1.00
CA GLU A 222 -8.92 25.20 -0.68
C GLU A 222 -8.42 24.56 -1.97
N VAL A 223 -7.10 24.55 -2.16
CA VAL A 223 -6.44 23.88 -3.28
C VAL A 223 -5.40 22.94 -2.69
N ASP A 224 -5.38 21.69 -3.14
CA ASP A 224 -4.34 20.71 -2.83
C ASP A 224 -3.88 20.10 -4.15
N GLN A 225 -2.70 20.51 -4.61
CA GLN A 225 -2.12 20.07 -5.87
C GLN A 225 -0.77 19.43 -5.64
N ASP A 226 -0.59 18.23 -6.20
CA ASP A 226 0.68 17.50 -6.23
C ASP A 226 0.84 16.88 -7.62
N SER A 227 1.87 17.31 -8.36
CA SER A 227 2.14 16.86 -9.73
C SER A 227 2.57 15.40 -9.83
N ASN A 228 2.92 14.77 -8.70
CA ASN A 228 3.32 13.37 -8.66
C ASN A 228 2.15 12.42 -8.34
N ARG A 229 0.92 12.93 -8.22
CA ARG A 229 -0.27 12.09 -8.04
C ARG A 229 -0.69 11.48 -9.38
N ASP A 230 -0.79 10.16 -9.41
CA ASP A 230 -1.20 9.40 -10.60
C ASP A 230 -2.69 9.53 -10.94
N VAL A 231 -3.50 9.94 -9.97
CA VAL A 231 -4.96 10.06 -10.11
C VAL A 231 -5.36 11.53 -10.13
N ASP A 232 -5.96 11.99 -11.23
CA ASP A 232 -6.41 13.38 -11.41
C ASP A 232 -7.31 13.87 -10.27
N LEU A 233 -8.18 13.00 -9.75
CA LEU A 233 -9.09 13.29 -8.63
C LEU A 233 -8.38 13.59 -7.30
N ALA A 234 -7.16 13.10 -7.13
CA ALA A 234 -6.38 13.35 -5.92
C ALA A 234 -5.88 14.80 -5.87
N ASN A 235 -5.89 15.53 -6.99
CA ASN A 235 -5.73 16.98 -7.01
C ASN A 235 -7.08 17.65 -6.76
N THR A 236 -7.17 18.43 -5.69
CA THR A 236 -8.44 19.02 -5.25
C THR A 236 -8.43 20.54 -5.38
N LEU A 237 -9.53 21.07 -5.87
CA LEU A 237 -9.86 22.49 -5.90
C LEU A 237 -11.27 22.63 -5.34
N LYS A 238 -11.43 23.33 -4.22
CA LYS A 238 -12.72 23.59 -3.59
C LYS A 238 -12.87 25.07 -3.36
N LEU A 239 -13.86 25.67 -3.99
CA LEU A 239 -14.24 27.06 -3.76
C LEU A 239 -15.67 27.08 -3.24
N ARG A 240 -15.87 27.59 -2.03
CA ARG A 240 -17.15 27.60 -1.34
C ARG A 240 -17.56 29.01 -0.96
N TYR A 241 -18.74 29.41 -1.41
CA TYR A 241 -19.49 30.54 -0.88
C TYR A 241 -20.48 30.04 0.18
N THR A 242 -20.56 30.75 1.30
CA THR A 242 -21.57 30.53 2.34
C THR A 242 -22.32 31.84 2.56
N GLY A 243 -23.63 31.84 2.29
CA GLY A 243 -24.50 32.98 2.53
C GLY A 243 -24.89 33.11 4.00
N GLU A 244 -25.32 34.31 4.40
CA GLU A 244 -25.80 34.58 5.76
C GLU A 244 -27.16 33.91 6.03
N GLU A 245 -27.60 33.90 7.30
CA GLU A 245 -28.87 33.28 7.73
C GLU A 245 -30.10 33.79 6.96
N ASP A 246 -30.12 35.07 6.59
CA ASP A 246 -31.25 35.70 5.87
C ASP A 246 -31.16 35.57 4.34
N GLU A 247 -30.07 35.01 3.80
CA GLU A 247 -29.90 34.91 2.34
C GLU A 247 -30.61 33.70 1.75
N ILE A 248 -31.18 33.90 0.56
CA ILE A 248 -31.82 32.81 -0.21
C ILE A 248 -30.77 31.78 -0.64
N VAL A 249 -29.62 32.23 -1.13
CA VAL A 249 -28.52 31.33 -1.51
C VAL A 249 -27.77 30.96 -0.25
N LYS A 250 -27.74 29.66 0.08
CA LYS A 250 -27.07 29.15 1.27
C LYS A 250 -25.63 28.78 0.97
N THR A 251 -25.40 27.98 -0.06
CA THR A 251 -24.04 27.62 -0.49
C THR A 251 -23.90 27.63 -2.00
N ILE A 252 -22.70 28.01 -2.47
CA ILE A 252 -22.25 27.73 -3.84
C ILE A 252 -20.88 27.09 -3.72
N GLU A 253 -20.74 25.87 -4.20
CA GLU A 253 -19.49 25.13 -4.26
C GLU A 253 -19.06 25.03 -5.73
N ALA A 254 -17.78 25.23 -6.01
CA ALA A 254 -17.18 24.99 -7.31
C ALA A 254 -15.88 24.19 -7.18
N GLY A 255 -15.61 23.36 -8.20
CA GLY A 255 -14.49 22.42 -8.23
C GLY A 255 -14.91 21.03 -7.73
N ASN A 256 -14.07 20.37 -6.94
CA ASN A 256 -14.36 19.05 -6.36
C ASN A 256 -15.55 19.15 -5.40
N THR A 257 -16.69 18.64 -5.82
CA THR A 257 -17.94 18.61 -5.07
C THR A 257 -18.42 17.17 -4.91
N ASN A 258 -19.42 16.98 -4.08
CA ASN A 258 -20.17 15.76 -3.94
C ASN A 258 -21.67 16.04 -4.04
N LEU A 259 -22.45 14.99 -4.26
CA LEU A 259 -23.89 15.03 -4.22
C LEU A 259 -24.39 13.93 -3.30
N SER A 260 -25.09 14.31 -2.24
CA SER A 260 -25.80 13.37 -1.37
C SER A 260 -27.29 13.58 -1.58
N LEU A 261 -28.01 12.50 -1.87
CA LEU A 261 -29.47 12.51 -2.03
C LEU A 261 -30.09 11.52 -1.04
N PRO A 262 -30.19 11.90 0.25
CA PRO A 262 -30.77 11.03 1.26
C PRO A 262 -32.20 10.63 0.89
N ASN A 263 -32.51 9.33 0.99
CA ASN A 263 -33.82 8.75 0.70
C ASN A 263 -34.25 8.76 -0.78
N ALA A 264 -33.37 9.10 -1.72
CA ALA A 264 -33.62 8.90 -3.14
C ALA A 264 -33.02 7.55 -3.59
N GLN A 265 -33.85 6.66 -4.15
CA GLN A 265 -33.38 5.47 -4.85
C GLN A 265 -33.31 5.79 -6.34
N LEU A 266 -32.12 6.07 -6.85
CA LEU A 266 -31.88 6.25 -8.28
C LEU A 266 -31.22 5.01 -8.85
N ILE A 267 -31.76 4.51 -9.97
CA ILE A 267 -31.20 3.36 -10.66
C ILE A 267 -29.83 3.75 -11.23
N GLY A 268 -28.79 2.98 -10.88
CA GLY A 268 -27.44 3.16 -11.42
C GLY A 268 -26.55 4.17 -10.70
N TYR A 269 -27.00 4.78 -9.60
CA TYR A 269 -26.19 5.68 -8.78
C TYR A 269 -26.26 5.32 -7.30
N SER A 270 -25.13 5.51 -6.61
CA SER A 270 -25.08 5.50 -5.15
C SER A 270 -25.85 6.70 -4.57
N GLN A 271 -26.31 6.57 -3.33
CA GLN A 271 -26.92 7.69 -2.59
C GLN A 271 -25.93 8.84 -2.35
N ASN A 272 -24.64 8.52 -2.38
CA ASN A 272 -23.54 9.46 -2.25
C ASN A 272 -22.68 9.36 -3.51
N ILE A 273 -22.79 10.38 -4.37
CA ILE A 273 -21.96 10.51 -5.56
C ILE A 273 -20.76 11.37 -5.18
N GLN A 274 -19.57 10.79 -5.29
CA GLN A 274 -18.30 11.44 -5.00
C GLN A 274 -17.54 11.72 -6.31
N GLY A 275 -16.38 12.36 -6.20
CA GLY A 275 -15.52 12.58 -7.37
C GLY A 275 -16.12 13.44 -8.50
N LEU A 276 -16.99 14.39 -8.16
CA LEU A 276 -17.57 15.33 -9.12
C LEU A 276 -16.70 16.59 -9.21
N PHE A 277 -16.48 17.10 -10.41
CA PHE A 277 -15.87 18.42 -10.63
C PHE A 277 -16.86 19.36 -11.31
N GLY A 278 -17.39 20.35 -10.60
CA GLY A 278 -18.49 21.16 -11.11
C GLY A 278 -18.90 22.30 -10.22
N ILE A 279 -20.14 22.75 -10.39
CA ILE A 279 -20.78 23.79 -9.58
C ILE A 279 -22.02 23.18 -8.91
N LYS A 280 -22.11 23.28 -7.59
CA LYS A 280 -23.28 22.92 -6.79
C LYS A 280 -23.78 24.15 -6.04
N ALA A 281 -25.06 24.41 -6.09
CA ALA A 281 -25.69 25.52 -5.39
C ALA A 281 -26.87 25.03 -4.55
N THR A 282 -26.97 25.54 -3.32
CA THR A 282 -28.12 25.32 -2.44
C THR A 282 -28.81 26.64 -2.15
N ALA A 283 -30.14 26.63 -2.18
CA ALA A 283 -30.96 27.79 -1.88
C ALA A 283 -32.11 27.42 -0.95
N GLN A 284 -32.36 28.26 0.06
CA GLN A 284 -33.49 28.13 0.97
C GLN A 284 -34.55 29.18 0.61
N LEU A 285 -35.75 28.73 0.24
CA LEU A 285 -36.91 29.57 -0.02
C LEU A 285 -38.03 29.20 0.95
N GLY A 286 -38.03 29.84 2.13
CA GLY A 286 -38.95 29.49 3.22
C GLY A 286 -38.70 28.07 3.69
N ASN A 287 -39.69 27.18 3.53
CA ASN A 287 -39.59 25.76 3.90
C ASN A 287 -39.07 24.86 2.77
N ILE A 288 -38.73 25.42 1.61
CA ILE A 288 -38.21 24.69 0.46
C ILE A 288 -36.69 24.86 0.41
N GLU A 289 -35.97 23.75 0.47
CA GLU A 289 -34.55 23.67 0.18
C GLU A 289 -34.38 23.17 -1.26
N LEU A 290 -33.70 23.95 -2.10
CA LEU A 290 -33.41 23.62 -3.49
C LEU A 290 -31.91 23.38 -3.64
N THR A 291 -31.53 22.23 -4.18
CA THR A 291 -30.14 21.94 -4.57
C THR A 291 -30.05 21.75 -6.07
N MET A 292 -29.08 22.39 -6.69
CA MET A 292 -28.79 22.28 -8.11
C MET A 292 -27.31 21.94 -8.29
N ILE A 293 -27.01 21.01 -9.20
CA ILE A 293 -25.63 20.64 -9.52
C ILE A 293 -25.46 20.51 -11.03
N THR A 294 -24.33 21.00 -11.51
CA THR A 294 -23.83 20.73 -12.86
C THR A 294 -22.35 20.40 -12.74
N SER A 295 -21.96 19.19 -13.15
CA SER A 295 -20.61 18.69 -12.91
C SER A 295 -20.13 17.76 -14.02
N GLN A 296 -18.82 17.62 -14.13
CA GLN A 296 -18.19 16.52 -14.82
C GLN A 296 -17.88 15.41 -13.80
N GLU A 297 -18.29 14.18 -14.09
CA GLU A 297 -17.90 13.02 -13.28
C GLU A 297 -16.46 12.63 -13.62
N LYS A 298 -15.65 12.42 -12.59
CA LYS A 298 -14.27 11.95 -12.72
C LYS A 298 -14.08 10.53 -12.16
N GLY A 299 -15.15 9.95 -11.62
CA GLY A 299 -15.21 8.56 -11.17
C GLY A 299 -16.18 7.73 -12.02
N SER A 300 -16.12 6.42 -11.87
CA SER A 300 -17.09 5.47 -12.44
C SER A 300 -17.73 4.68 -11.31
N SER A 301 -19.05 4.49 -11.38
CA SER A 301 -19.78 3.67 -10.41
C SER A 301 -19.74 2.19 -10.81
N GLU A 302 -19.62 1.31 -9.82
CA GLU A 302 -19.69 -0.13 -10.00
C GLU A 302 -20.39 -0.77 -8.80
N LYS A 303 -20.96 -1.95 -9.05
CA LYS A 303 -21.68 -2.74 -8.06
C LYS A 303 -21.11 -4.14 -8.06
N THR A 304 -20.55 -4.55 -6.93
CA THR A 304 -20.02 -5.89 -6.71
C THR A 304 -20.86 -6.60 -5.67
N SER A 305 -21.08 -7.90 -5.85
CA SER A 305 -21.81 -8.74 -4.90
C SER A 305 -20.94 -9.91 -4.47
N PHE A 306 -20.93 -10.17 -3.17
CA PHE A 306 -20.19 -11.22 -2.53
C PHE A 306 -21.16 -12.21 -1.93
N LYS A 307 -20.97 -13.50 -2.21
CA LYS A 307 -21.65 -14.53 -1.46
C LYS A 307 -20.82 -14.81 -0.22
N SER A 308 -21.29 -14.36 0.94
CA SER A 308 -20.75 -14.83 2.21
C SER A 308 -21.29 -16.24 2.41
N GLY A 309 -20.57 -17.21 1.86
CA GLY A 309 -20.84 -18.61 2.02
C GLY A 309 -19.52 -19.32 2.09
N THR A 310 -19.45 -20.30 2.98
CA THR A 310 -18.52 -21.40 2.82
C THR A 310 -18.57 -21.84 1.37
N LYS A 311 -17.47 -21.69 0.63
CA LYS A 311 -17.37 -22.31 -0.69
C LYS A 311 -16.90 -23.75 -0.43
N PRO A 312 -17.79 -24.76 -0.53
CA PRO A 312 -17.35 -26.14 -0.36
C PRO A 312 -16.39 -26.44 -1.50
N GLU A 313 -15.17 -26.81 -1.13
CA GLU A 313 -14.20 -27.38 -2.05
C GLU A 313 -14.00 -28.83 -1.61
N ASP A 314 -14.30 -29.74 -2.53
CA ASP A 314 -14.08 -31.16 -2.39
C ASP A 314 -12.72 -31.53 -2.99
N ASP A 315 -12.00 -32.39 -2.30
CA ASP A 315 -10.74 -32.92 -2.77
C ASP A 315 -10.58 -34.39 -2.40
N ILE A 316 -9.77 -35.07 -3.21
CA ILE A 316 -9.36 -36.46 -3.05
C ILE A 316 -7.85 -36.49 -2.89
N ILE A 317 -7.42 -37.04 -1.77
CA ILE A 317 -6.01 -37.17 -1.39
C ILE A 317 -5.71 -38.65 -1.24
N TYR A 318 -4.88 -39.19 -2.13
CA TYR A 318 -4.50 -40.60 -2.07
C TYR A 318 -3.55 -40.89 -0.90
N ASP A 319 -3.52 -42.13 -0.43
CA ASP A 319 -2.63 -42.63 0.62
C ASP A 319 -1.15 -42.32 0.40
N TYR A 320 -0.68 -42.32 -0.85
CA TYR A 320 0.68 -41.92 -1.17
C TYR A 320 0.90 -40.38 -1.10
N GLN A 321 -0.12 -39.54 -1.04
CA GLN A 321 0.02 -38.09 -1.05
C GLN A 321 0.21 -37.49 0.36
N TYR A 322 1.05 -38.12 1.19
CA TYR A 322 1.45 -37.55 2.47
C TYR A 322 2.26 -36.26 2.28
N LEU A 323 2.27 -35.41 3.30
CA LEU A 323 2.96 -34.14 3.32
C LEU A 323 4.48 -34.33 3.46
N HIS A 324 5.15 -34.41 2.32
CA HIS A 324 6.59 -34.68 2.22
C HIS A 324 7.47 -33.49 2.61
N ASN A 325 8.59 -33.75 3.28
CA ASN A 325 9.65 -32.81 3.66
C ASN A 325 9.24 -31.68 4.62
N VAL A 326 8.23 -31.89 5.48
CA VAL A 326 7.72 -30.85 6.40
C VAL A 326 7.82 -31.26 7.86
N TYR A 327 7.36 -32.47 8.20
CA TYR A 327 7.32 -32.99 9.57
C TYR A 327 8.46 -33.98 9.78
N PHE A 328 9.31 -33.72 10.77
CA PHE A 328 10.43 -34.60 11.10
C PHE A 328 10.56 -34.83 12.59
N ASP A 329 10.82 -36.07 12.98
CA ASP A 329 11.28 -36.43 14.30
C ASP A 329 12.72 -36.00 14.54
N LEU A 330 13.01 -35.61 15.78
CA LEU A 330 14.34 -35.23 16.20
C LEU A 330 15.22 -36.42 16.60
N GLY A 331 14.70 -37.66 16.54
CA GLY A 331 15.39 -38.90 16.86
C GLY A 331 14.68 -39.74 17.91
N LYS A 332 15.18 -40.97 18.12
CA LYS A 332 14.64 -41.96 19.10
C LYS A 332 15.51 -42.10 20.36
N ASP A 333 16.52 -41.25 20.50
CA ASP A 333 17.54 -41.34 21.56
C ASP A 333 17.07 -40.78 22.91
N PHE A 334 15.81 -40.32 22.98
CA PHE A 334 15.25 -39.61 24.13
C PHE A 334 14.28 -40.49 24.91
N THR A 335 14.27 -40.32 26.23
CA THR A 335 13.29 -40.97 27.09
C THR A 335 12.06 -40.08 27.29
N PRO A 336 10.87 -40.64 27.57
CA PRO A 336 9.69 -39.84 27.89
C PRO A 336 9.84 -38.92 29.12
N ALA A 337 10.88 -39.14 29.94
CA ALA A 337 11.20 -38.31 31.09
C ALA A 337 12.11 -37.11 30.75
N ASP A 338 12.68 -37.08 29.54
CA ASP A 338 13.56 -36.01 29.10
C ASP A 338 12.73 -34.76 28.73
N SER A 339 13.37 -33.58 28.76
CA SER A 339 12.71 -32.32 28.36
C SER A 339 13.58 -31.51 27.40
N LEU A 340 13.00 -31.13 26.27
CA LEU A 340 13.67 -30.35 25.24
C LEU A 340 13.87 -28.90 25.70
N ILE A 341 15.09 -28.38 25.55
CA ILE A 341 15.47 -27.02 25.97
C ILE A 341 15.63 -26.10 24.77
N GLU A 342 16.32 -26.57 23.72
CA GLU A 342 16.64 -25.76 22.55
C GLU A 342 16.82 -26.65 21.33
N VAL A 343 16.27 -26.21 20.19
CA VAL A 343 16.55 -26.79 18.87
C VAL A 343 16.98 -25.67 17.97
N ARG A 344 18.06 -25.89 17.21
CA ARG A 344 18.43 -25.02 16.08
C ARG A 344 18.57 -25.86 14.84
N LEU A 345 17.81 -25.51 13.81
CA LEU A 345 17.83 -26.21 12.53
C LEU A 345 18.75 -25.50 11.53
N PHE A 346 19.42 -26.29 10.72
CA PHE A 346 20.32 -25.83 9.68
C PHE A 346 20.00 -26.54 8.38
N THR A 347 20.06 -25.80 7.27
CA THR A 347 19.89 -26.36 5.93
C THR A 347 21.15 -26.15 5.10
N ASN A 348 21.23 -26.78 3.92
CA ASN A 348 22.32 -26.57 2.97
C ASN A 348 22.47 -25.10 2.59
N GLY A 349 23.68 -24.57 2.76
CA GLY A 349 24.07 -23.18 2.50
C GLY A 349 25.07 -23.04 1.36
N THR A 350 25.75 -21.90 1.33
CA THR A 350 26.77 -21.55 0.34
C THR A 350 28.16 -21.55 0.98
N ASN A 351 29.21 -21.43 0.16
CA ASN A 351 30.59 -21.33 0.66
C ASN A 351 30.90 -20.09 1.55
N ARG A 352 29.91 -19.20 1.74
CA ARG A 352 29.99 -18.07 2.67
C ARG A 352 29.49 -18.41 4.07
N ASP A 353 28.76 -19.51 4.20
CA ASP A 353 28.18 -19.98 5.45
C ASP A 353 29.18 -20.85 6.21
N ARG A 354 28.80 -21.37 7.38
CA ARG A 354 29.71 -22.16 8.20
C ARG A 354 29.79 -23.58 7.66
N TYR A 355 31.01 -24.04 7.40
CA TYR A 355 31.26 -25.43 7.06
C TYR A 355 30.93 -26.33 8.26
N GLY A 356 30.41 -27.52 8.00
CA GLY A 356 29.99 -28.42 9.05
C GLY A 356 29.77 -29.86 8.60
N TYR A 357 29.53 -30.67 9.60
CA TYR A 357 29.33 -32.11 9.55
C TYR A 357 27.97 -32.45 10.15
N ALA A 358 27.14 -33.19 9.43
CA ALA A 358 25.87 -33.68 9.93
C ALA A 358 25.79 -35.21 9.82
N CYS A 359 25.39 -35.90 10.89
CA CYS A 359 25.13 -37.35 10.85
C CYS A 359 24.04 -37.80 11.82
N VAL A 360 23.52 -39.00 11.59
CA VAL A 360 22.37 -39.52 12.34
C VAL A 360 22.66 -39.62 13.84
N THR A 361 23.85 -40.06 14.22
CA THR A 361 24.26 -40.22 15.62
C THR A 361 25.65 -39.61 15.80
N PRO A 362 25.76 -38.31 16.15
CA PRO A 362 27.07 -37.69 16.33
C PRO A 362 27.77 -38.27 17.56
N HIS A 363 28.89 -38.95 17.34
CA HIS A 363 29.76 -39.51 18.38
C HIS A 363 30.81 -38.50 18.82
N TYR A 364 31.23 -38.59 20.08
CA TYR A 364 32.14 -37.64 20.72
C TYR A 364 33.34 -38.32 21.38
N ASP A 365 33.98 -39.31 20.75
CA ASP A 365 35.25 -39.86 21.23
C ASP A 365 35.92 -40.78 20.19
N SER A 366 36.98 -41.54 20.51
CA SER A 366 37.57 -42.52 19.58
C SER A 366 36.95 -43.93 19.61
N GLU A 367 35.97 -44.18 20.49
CA GLU A 367 35.32 -45.49 20.68
C GLU A 367 33.78 -45.42 20.56
N PRO A 368 33.13 -46.35 19.82
CA PRO A 368 31.67 -46.42 19.69
C PRO A 368 30.98 -46.69 21.03
N GLY A 369 30.55 -45.63 21.71
CA GLY A 369 29.76 -45.73 22.95
C GLY A 369 29.94 -44.61 23.96
N ASP A 370 31.00 -43.79 23.84
CA ASP A 370 31.25 -42.69 24.78
C ASP A 370 30.77 -41.35 24.20
N THR A 371 30.03 -40.58 25.01
CA THR A 371 29.54 -39.22 24.67
C THR A 371 30.41 -38.15 25.33
N GLY A 372 31.74 -38.27 25.18
CA GLY A 372 32.73 -37.58 26.02
C GLY A 372 33.55 -36.47 25.36
N GLY A 373 33.22 -35.21 25.63
CA GLY A 373 34.22 -34.12 25.69
C GLY A 373 34.16 -33.02 24.63
N LEU A 374 34.65 -31.84 25.01
CA LEU A 374 34.64 -30.58 24.23
C LEU A 374 35.62 -30.56 23.03
N ASP A 375 36.44 -31.61 22.84
CA ASP A 375 37.62 -31.55 21.96
C ASP A 375 37.93 -32.86 21.18
N THR A 376 36.91 -33.68 20.92
CA THR A 376 37.07 -34.96 20.20
C THR A 376 36.69 -34.87 18.72
N LEU A 377 37.52 -35.50 17.89
CA LEU A 377 37.36 -35.59 16.44
C LEU A 377 36.12 -36.45 16.11
N TYR A 378 35.34 -35.94 15.16
CA TYR A 378 34.18 -36.61 14.62
C TYR A 378 34.58 -37.92 13.91
N TYR A 379 33.88 -39.02 14.18
CA TYR A 379 33.98 -40.23 13.37
C TYR A 379 32.60 -40.82 13.14
N THR A 380 32.34 -41.23 11.90
CA THR A 380 31.28 -42.17 11.56
C THR A 380 31.74 -43.57 11.91
N THR A 381 30.83 -44.42 12.39
CA THR A 381 31.11 -45.85 12.38
C THR A 381 31.32 -46.33 10.93
N PRO A 382 32.16 -47.37 10.68
CA PRO A 382 32.31 -47.94 9.34
C PRO A 382 30.96 -48.28 8.70
N GLU A 383 30.01 -48.76 9.50
CA GLU A 383 28.65 -49.08 9.05
C GLU A 383 27.87 -47.84 8.58
N GLN A 384 27.99 -46.70 9.26
CA GLN A 384 27.38 -45.44 8.83
C GLN A 384 28.07 -44.86 7.59
N GLN A 385 29.39 -45.03 7.49
CA GLN A 385 30.16 -44.59 6.34
C GLN A 385 29.83 -45.41 5.10
N ASP A 386 29.64 -46.73 5.25
CA ASP A 386 29.22 -47.63 4.18
C ASP A 386 27.79 -47.34 3.69
N ARG A 387 26.92 -46.85 4.58
CA ARG A 387 25.57 -46.41 4.22
C ARG A 387 25.51 -44.99 3.65
N GLY A 388 26.56 -44.18 3.80
CA GLY A 388 26.58 -42.79 3.33
C GLY A 388 25.77 -41.82 4.20
N GLU A 389 25.54 -42.14 5.48
CA GLU A 389 24.68 -41.35 6.39
C GLU A 389 25.40 -40.20 7.09
N PHE A 390 26.10 -39.42 6.27
CA PHE A 390 26.96 -38.35 6.72
C PHE A 390 27.13 -37.32 5.63
N VAL A 391 26.87 -36.06 5.99
CA VAL A 391 26.94 -34.93 5.07
C VAL A 391 28.01 -33.96 5.51
N GLU A 392 28.93 -33.67 4.59
CA GLU A 392 29.86 -32.56 4.68
C GLU A 392 29.37 -31.42 3.79
N ASN A 393 28.96 -30.30 4.39
CA ASN A 393 28.47 -29.18 3.61
C ASN A 393 28.66 -27.84 4.35
N TYR A 394 28.43 -26.75 3.63
CA TYR A 394 28.16 -25.47 4.26
C TYR A 394 26.71 -25.44 4.73
N PHE A 395 26.48 -24.94 5.93
CA PHE A 395 25.17 -24.92 6.57
C PHE A 395 24.76 -23.50 6.94
N VAL A 396 23.51 -23.15 6.62
CA VAL A 396 22.87 -21.91 7.03
C VAL A 396 21.86 -22.21 8.14
N LEU A 397 21.86 -21.39 9.20
CA LEU A 397 20.90 -21.47 10.29
C LEU A 397 19.52 -21.03 9.77
N LEU A 398 18.50 -21.84 9.98
CA LEU A 398 17.11 -21.45 9.75
C LEU A 398 16.66 -20.49 10.86
N ASP A 399 15.95 -19.43 10.45
CA ASP A 399 15.36 -18.49 11.39
C ASP A 399 14.29 -19.19 12.24
N GLU A 400 14.13 -18.78 13.50
CA GLU A 400 13.14 -19.38 14.41
C GLU A 400 11.69 -19.18 13.91
N THR A 401 11.46 -18.23 13.00
CA THR A 401 10.17 -18.06 12.33
C THR A 401 9.95 -19.03 11.18
N GLU A 402 10.93 -19.81 10.73
CA GLU A 402 10.80 -20.73 9.60
C GLU A 402 10.37 -22.14 10.00
N TYR A 403 10.39 -22.46 11.30
CA TYR A 403 9.98 -23.75 11.82
C TYR A 403 9.31 -23.62 13.18
N GLU A 404 8.63 -24.68 13.60
CA GLU A 404 8.12 -24.88 14.95
C GLU A 404 8.65 -26.20 15.47
N TYR A 405 8.82 -26.32 16.78
CA TYR A 405 9.18 -27.60 17.40
C TYR A 405 8.35 -27.81 18.65
N ASN A 406 8.03 -29.07 18.92
CA ASN A 406 7.22 -29.44 20.06
C ASN A 406 8.11 -30.03 21.18
N ALA A 407 8.02 -29.45 22.37
CA ALA A 407 8.71 -29.88 23.59
C ALA A 407 7.80 -30.65 24.58
N PHE A 408 6.51 -30.76 24.28
CA PHE A 408 5.45 -31.36 25.10
C PHE A 408 4.78 -32.53 24.38
N SER A 409 5.44 -33.68 24.37
CA SER A 409 4.87 -34.98 24.05
C SER A 409 5.92 -36.06 24.30
N TYR A 410 5.49 -37.32 24.37
CA TYR A 410 6.34 -38.52 24.31
C TYR A 410 7.15 -38.66 23.01
N ARG A 411 7.16 -37.62 22.16
CA ARG A 411 7.80 -37.55 20.85
C ARG A 411 8.23 -36.10 20.58
N TRP A 412 9.49 -35.91 20.22
CA TRP A 412 10.03 -34.58 19.84
C TRP A 412 10.15 -34.49 18.34
N TYR A 413 9.54 -33.46 17.76
CA TYR A 413 9.48 -33.26 16.33
C TYR A 413 9.53 -31.78 15.98
N VAL A 414 9.89 -31.53 14.72
CA VAL A 414 9.92 -30.21 14.09
C VAL A 414 8.94 -30.17 12.93
N ILE A 415 8.32 -29.01 12.74
CA ILE A 415 7.46 -28.69 11.62
C ILE A 415 8.10 -27.52 10.89
N LEU A 416 8.50 -27.74 9.64
CA LEU A 416 8.96 -26.65 8.79
C LEU A 416 7.76 -25.86 8.24
N ARG A 417 7.88 -24.54 8.11
CA ARG A 417 6.82 -23.74 7.46
C ARG A 417 6.85 -23.86 5.94
N GLN A 418 7.99 -24.25 5.39
CA GLN A 418 8.19 -24.53 3.98
C GLN A 418 8.83 -25.92 3.83
N PRO A 419 8.38 -26.74 2.87
CA PRO A 419 8.98 -28.04 2.62
C PRO A 419 10.43 -27.86 2.15
N LEU A 420 11.31 -28.77 2.58
CA LEU A 420 12.67 -28.82 2.03
C LEU A 420 12.66 -29.19 0.55
N ASP A 421 13.66 -28.71 -0.17
CA ASP A 421 13.89 -29.11 -1.55
C ASP A 421 14.01 -30.64 -1.64
N ASN A 422 13.21 -31.23 -2.53
CA ASN A 422 13.09 -32.68 -2.63
C ASN A 422 14.40 -33.35 -3.07
N ALA A 423 15.15 -32.72 -3.97
CA ALA A 423 16.32 -33.33 -4.60
C ALA A 423 17.62 -33.06 -3.82
N THR A 424 17.72 -31.93 -3.12
CA THR A 424 18.99 -31.45 -2.56
C THR A 424 18.90 -31.00 -1.11
N GLY A 425 17.71 -30.94 -0.52
CA GLY A 425 17.50 -30.43 0.83
C GLY A 425 18.21 -31.29 1.88
N VAL A 426 19.08 -30.68 2.67
CA VAL A 426 19.70 -31.36 3.83
C VAL A 426 19.18 -30.66 5.08
N LEU A 427 18.79 -31.41 6.11
CA LEU A 427 18.38 -30.86 7.39
C LEU A 427 19.28 -31.39 8.51
N GLY A 428 19.99 -30.48 9.15
CA GLY A 428 20.77 -30.74 10.36
C GLY A 428 20.15 -30.06 11.57
N ALA A 429 20.32 -30.65 12.76
CA ALA A 429 19.81 -30.11 14.01
C ALA A 429 20.91 -30.05 15.08
N TYR A 430 20.96 -28.94 15.80
CA TYR A 430 21.55 -28.87 17.14
C TYR A 430 20.42 -28.97 18.16
N ILE A 431 20.58 -29.85 19.15
CA ILE A 431 19.55 -30.14 20.14
C ILE A 431 20.17 -30.05 21.52
N LYS A 432 19.53 -29.31 22.43
CA LYS A 432 19.89 -29.25 23.85
C LYS A 432 18.71 -29.69 24.68
N TYR A 433 18.94 -30.56 25.65
CA TYR A 433 17.87 -31.14 26.44
C TYR A 433 18.30 -31.49 27.86
N ALA A 434 17.33 -31.58 28.76
CA ALA A 434 17.47 -32.07 30.11
C ALA A 434 17.19 -33.57 30.12
N HIS A 435 18.19 -34.37 30.46
CA HIS A 435 18.09 -35.82 30.61
C HIS A 435 17.87 -36.19 32.09
N ARG A 436 16.85 -36.99 32.37
CA ARG A 436 16.54 -37.42 33.74
C ARG A 436 17.24 -38.74 34.07
N ILE A 437 18.21 -38.69 34.97
CA ILE A 437 18.97 -39.88 35.40
C ILE A 437 18.25 -40.61 36.54
N SER A 438 17.62 -39.87 37.46
CA SER A 438 16.84 -40.40 38.58
C SER A 438 15.77 -39.40 39.01
N ASP A 439 14.96 -39.74 40.00
CA ASP A 439 13.87 -38.85 40.46
C ASP A 439 14.37 -37.46 40.91
N ASP A 440 15.59 -37.37 41.46
CA ASP A 440 16.16 -36.13 42.00
C ASP A 440 17.36 -35.58 41.20
N SER A 441 17.73 -36.20 40.06
CA SER A 441 18.92 -35.80 39.29
C SER A 441 18.64 -35.64 37.81
N VAL A 442 18.95 -34.44 37.29
CA VAL A 442 18.83 -34.07 35.87
C VAL A 442 20.20 -33.60 35.38
N GLU A 443 20.59 -34.06 34.20
CA GLU A 443 21.79 -33.64 33.49
C GLU A 443 21.41 -32.88 32.21
N ILE A 444 22.15 -31.82 31.88
CA ILE A 444 21.97 -31.13 30.59
C ILE A 444 22.87 -31.77 29.55
N ARG A 445 22.26 -32.32 28.51
CA ARG A 445 22.94 -32.94 27.37
C ARG A 445 22.71 -32.12 26.10
N GLN A 446 23.58 -32.32 25.14
CA GLN A 446 23.46 -31.71 23.82
C GLN A 446 23.82 -32.71 22.72
N ILE A 447 23.20 -32.54 21.55
CA ILE A 447 23.48 -33.24 20.32
C ILE A 447 23.87 -32.19 19.29
N GLY A 448 25.02 -32.39 18.64
CA GLY A 448 25.71 -31.38 17.86
C GLY A 448 26.60 -30.45 18.70
N ASN A 449 27.36 -29.60 18.02
CA ASN A 449 28.19 -28.55 18.58
C ASN A 449 28.23 -27.37 17.62
N ILE A 450 27.67 -26.23 18.05
CA ILE A 450 27.62 -24.99 17.27
C ILE A 450 28.60 -23.92 17.78
N ALA A 451 29.30 -24.19 18.89
CA ALA A 451 30.19 -23.26 19.57
C ALA A 451 31.56 -23.12 18.88
N ARG A 452 32.01 -24.17 18.17
CA ARG A 452 33.28 -24.17 17.43
C ARG A 452 33.26 -23.20 16.26
N THR A 453 34.06 -22.15 16.29
CA THR A 453 34.02 -21.07 15.28
C THR A 453 34.30 -21.54 13.85
N ASP A 454 35.04 -22.64 13.70
CA ASP A 454 35.54 -23.20 12.44
C ASP A 454 34.62 -24.25 11.81
N THR A 455 33.90 -25.05 12.61
CA THR A 455 33.13 -26.19 12.08
C THR A 455 31.88 -26.48 12.90
N LEU A 456 30.73 -26.58 12.24
CA LEU A 456 29.48 -27.03 12.86
C LEU A 456 29.44 -28.57 12.96
N ILE A 457 28.88 -29.09 14.05
CA ILE A 457 28.55 -30.50 14.20
C ILE A 457 27.06 -30.59 14.47
N LEU A 458 26.33 -31.39 13.70
CA LEU A 458 24.86 -31.45 13.73
C LEU A 458 24.37 -32.90 13.70
N LYS A 459 23.18 -33.14 14.25
CA LYS A 459 22.42 -34.36 13.98
C LYS A 459 21.78 -34.26 12.60
N LEU A 460 22.01 -35.21 11.72
CA LEU A 460 21.34 -35.31 10.42
C LEU A 460 19.92 -35.80 10.64
N ILE A 461 18.95 -34.98 10.23
CA ILE A 461 17.52 -35.29 10.25
C ILE A 461 17.06 -35.75 8.87
N ARG A 462 17.59 -35.13 7.81
CA ARG A 462 17.32 -35.51 6.41
C ARG A 462 18.58 -35.30 5.57
N ASP A 463 18.95 -36.30 4.77
CA ASP A 463 19.96 -36.19 3.72
C ASP A 463 19.31 -35.82 2.37
N SER A 464 20.11 -35.33 1.43
CA SER A 464 19.80 -35.27 0.01
C SER A 464 19.51 -36.67 -0.58
N ASP A 465 20.26 -37.69 -0.17
CA ASP A 465 20.02 -39.09 -0.53
C ASP A 465 18.98 -39.70 0.42
N VAL A 466 17.73 -39.81 -0.04
CA VAL A 466 16.61 -40.33 0.77
C VAL A 466 16.23 -41.75 0.37
N GLY A 467 15.99 -42.66 1.30
CA GLY A 467 15.42 -43.97 0.97
C GLY A 467 15.26 -44.91 2.17
N PRO A 468 14.46 -45.99 2.05
CA PRO A 468 14.12 -46.87 3.17
C PRO A 468 15.31 -47.59 3.83
N GLY A 469 16.47 -47.64 3.16
CA GLY A 469 17.71 -48.20 3.71
C GLY A 469 18.49 -47.25 4.62
N PHE A 470 18.07 -45.99 4.75
CA PHE A 470 18.72 -44.96 5.57
C PHE A 470 17.94 -44.76 6.88
N ASP A 471 18.61 -44.62 8.01
CA ASP A 471 18.06 -44.29 9.32
C ASP A 471 17.32 -42.94 9.31
N THR A 472 17.79 -41.96 8.53
CA THR A 472 17.09 -40.67 8.35
C THR A 472 15.71 -40.83 7.70
N TRP A 473 15.46 -41.93 6.97
CA TRP A 473 14.16 -42.19 6.34
C TRP A 473 13.04 -42.20 7.35
N ASN A 474 13.26 -42.86 8.48
CA ASN A 474 12.24 -43.05 9.52
C ASN A 474 12.04 -41.81 10.41
N LEU A 475 12.81 -40.75 10.19
CA LEU A 475 12.61 -39.48 10.88
C LEU A 475 11.54 -38.62 10.21
N GLU A 476 11.29 -38.80 8.92
CA GLU A 476 10.20 -38.08 8.24
C GLU A 476 8.84 -38.71 8.55
N TRP A 477 7.87 -37.87 8.90
CA TRP A 477 6.49 -38.33 9.11
C TRP A 477 5.80 -38.62 7.78
N ARG A 478 5.20 -39.81 7.66
CA ARG A 478 4.44 -40.25 6.48
C ARG A 478 2.96 -40.50 6.79
N ASN A 479 2.49 -39.85 7.84
CA ASN A 479 1.14 -39.96 8.40
C ASN A 479 0.41 -38.61 8.49
N VAL A 480 0.96 -37.56 7.88
CA VAL A 480 0.36 -36.22 7.80
C VAL A 480 -0.07 -35.96 6.36
N TYR A 481 -1.27 -35.44 6.16
CA TYR A 481 -1.83 -35.16 4.84
C TYR A 481 -2.31 -33.71 4.75
N ASP A 482 -1.93 -33.02 3.68
CA ASP A 482 -2.44 -31.68 3.40
C ASP A 482 -3.84 -31.78 2.81
N LEU A 483 -4.84 -31.24 3.50
CA LEU A 483 -6.23 -31.17 3.07
C LEU A 483 -6.48 -30.16 1.95
N ARG A 484 -5.41 -29.51 1.46
CA ARG A 484 -5.36 -28.51 0.36
C ARG A 484 -6.23 -27.28 0.62
N SER A 485 -6.57 -27.08 1.89
CA SER A 485 -7.37 -25.98 2.39
C SER A 485 -6.70 -25.43 3.66
N ARG A 486 -7.00 -24.20 4.05
CA ARG A 486 -6.40 -23.52 5.22
C ARG A 486 -7.51 -22.82 6.00
N ASN A 487 -7.32 -22.63 7.30
CA ASN A 487 -8.34 -22.04 8.18
C ASN A 487 -9.70 -22.73 8.04
N ILE A 488 -9.67 -24.06 8.12
CA ILE A 488 -10.84 -24.93 7.97
C ILE A 488 -11.76 -24.71 9.17
N VAL A 489 -13.06 -24.57 8.92
CA VAL A 489 -14.08 -24.49 9.98
C VAL A 489 -14.85 -25.81 10.05
N SER A 490 -15.39 -26.14 11.22
CA SER A 490 -16.15 -27.39 11.42
C SER A 490 -17.47 -27.42 10.64
N ASP A 491 -18.09 -26.26 10.43
CA ASP A 491 -19.35 -26.16 9.70
C ASP A 491 -19.16 -26.43 8.21
N GLY A 492 -19.82 -27.46 7.68
CA GLY A 492 -19.66 -27.90 6.30
C GLY A 492 -18.39 -28.72 6.02
N PHE A 493 -17.61 -29.06 7.06
CA PHE A 493 -16.50 -30.00 6.95
C PHE A 493 -17.02 -31.44 6.91
N GLU A 494 -16.63 -32.19 5.89
CA GLU A 494 -16.86 -33.63 5.81
C GLU A 494 -15.53 -34.31 5.47
N LEU A 495 -15.21 -35.39 6.16
CA LEU A 495 -14.06 -36.23 5.85
C LEU A 495 -14.50 -37.68 5.87
N GLN A 496 -14.07 -38.44 4.88
CA GLN A 496 -14.29 -39.88 4.79
C GLN A 496 -13.05 -40.56 4.19
N ILE A 497 -12.85 -41.83 4.50
CA ILE A 497 -11.75 -42.62 3.93
C ILE A 497 -12.34 -43.78 3.13
N TYR A 498 -11.87 -43.93 1.91
CA TYR A 498 -12.32 -44.96 0.98
C TYR A 498 -11.16 -45.83 0.53
N LYS A 499 -11.47 -47.07 0.17
CA LYS A 499 -10.59 -47.95 -0.59
C LYS A 499 -11.05 -47.99 -2.05
N GLY A 500 -10.18 -47.58 -2.97
CA GLY A 500 -10.51 -47.53 -4.40
C GLY A 500 -9.72 -46.49 -5.20
N ASN A 501 -10.34 -45.96 -6.25
CA ASN A 501 -9.67 -45.10 -7.25
C ASN A 501 -10.24 -43.67 -7.35
N GLY A 502 -10.97 -43.22 -6.33
CA GLY A 502 -11.48 -41.84 -6.26
C GLY A 502 -12.91 -41.67 -6.74
N ASP A 503 -13.70 -42.74 -6.86
CA ASP A 503 -15.13 -42.68 -7.17
C ASP A 503 -15.96 -43.06 -5.93
N ILE A 504 -16.40 -42.05 -5.20
CA ILE A 504 -17.17 -42.19 -3.95
C ILE A 504 -18.49 -42.97 -4.12
N THR A 505 -18.97 -43.18 -5.35
CA THR A 505 -20.24 -43.88 -5.62
C THR A 505 -20.10 -45.39 -5.66
N ILE A 506 -18.90 -45.90 -5.93
CA ILE A 506 -18.63 -47.34 -6.10
C ILE A 506 -17.50 -47.84 -5.19
N ASP A 507 -16.62 -46.95 -4.73
CA ASP A 507 -15.50 -47.31 -3.88
C ASP A 507 -15.95 -47.66 -2.47
N THR A 508 -15.15 -48.47 -1.79
CA THR A 508 -15.55 -49.08 -0.53
C THR A 508 -15.27 -48.14 0.65
N LEU A 509 -16.28 -47.78 1.43
CA LEU A 509 -16.16 -46.95 2.65
C LEU A 509 -15.81 -47.76 3.91
N ALA A 510 -16.01 -49.08 3.89
CA ALA A 510 -15.95 -49.91 5.10
C ALA A 510 -15.31 -51.28 4.83
N GLN A 511 -14.66 -51.85 5.83
CA GLN A 511 -14.27 -53.28 5.83
C GLN A 511 -15.00 -54.01 6.95
N ASN A 512 -15.50 -55.21 6.69
CA ASN A 512 -16.24 -56.03 7.66
C ASN A 512 -17.39 -55.26 8.37
N GLY A 513 -18.00 -54.28 7.69
CA GLY A 513 -19.06 -53.43 8.25
C GLY A 513 -18.57 -52.25 9.11
N LYS A 514 -17.26 -52.06 9.29
CA LYS A 514 -16.65 -50.94 10.01
C LYS A 514 -16.11 -49.89 9.03
N PRO A 515 -16.59 -48.63 9.05
CA PRO A 515 -16.06 -47.55 8.22
C PRO A 515 -14.56 -47.34 8.42
N TYR A 516 -13.83 -46.98 7.36
CA TYR A 516 -12.39 -46.73 7.48
C TYR A 516 -12.10 -45.53 8.39
N ILE A 517 -12.95 -44.51 8.41
CA ILE A 517 -12.77 -43.35 9.32
C ILE A 517 -12.76 -43.76 10.80
N GLU A 518 -13.62 -44.70 11.19
CA GLU A 518 -13.65 -45.32 12.52
C GLU A 518 -12.40 -46.20 12.73
N LEU A 519 -12.03 -47.00 11.73
CA LEU A 519 -10.86 -47.88 11.77
C LEU A 519 -9.54 -47.13 11.97
N PHE A 520 -9.41 -45.95 11.35
CA PHE A 520 -8.24 -45.08 11.47
C PHE A 520 -8.28 -44.18 12.73
N GLY A 521 -9.35 -44.27 13.53
CA GLY A 521 -9.45 -43.60 14.83
C GLY A 521 -9.96 -42.17 14.81
N PHE A 522 -10.51 -41.71 13.68
CA PHE A 522 -11.00 -40.33 13.50
C PHE A 522 -12.48 -40.13 13.86
N ASP A 523 -13.20 -41.22 14.13
CA ASP A 523 -14.61 -41.26 14.55
C ASP A 523 -14.71 -42.14 15.80
N ARG A 524 -14.60 -41.51 16.96
CA ARG A 524 -14.59 -42.11 18.30
C ARG A 524 -15.78 -41.66 19.13
N TYR A 525 -16.37 -40.52 18.81
CA TYR A 525 -17.44 -39.89 19.60
C TYR A 525 -18.65 -39.58 18.74
N ASN A 526 -19.78 -39.30 19.40
CA ASN A 526 -20.93 -38.74 18.73
C ASN A 526 -20.79 -37.21 18.68
N ASN A 527 -20.77 -36.62 17.48
CA ASN A 527 -20.60 -35.18 17.31
C ASN A 527 -21.75 -34.35 17.90
N SER A 528 -22.92 -34.95 18.13
CA SER A 528 -24.06 -34.30 18.83
C SER A 528 -23.90 -34.31 20.35
N ASN A 529 -23.07 -35.20 20.91
CA ASN A 529 -22.78 -35.29 22.34
C ASN A 529 -21.34 -35.80 22.57
N PRO A 530 -20.34 -34.91 22.75
CA PRO A 530 -18.94 -35.30 22.91
C PRO A 530 -18.62 -36.16 24.15
N LEU A 531 -19.57 -36.32 25.09
CA LEU A 531 -19.42 -37.24 26.23
C LEU A 531 -19.80 -38.69 25.86
N ASP A 532 -20.44 -38.89 24.72
CA ASP A 532 -20.81 -40.19 24.20
C ASP A 532 -19.68 -40.75 23.32
N ARG A 533 -19.21 -41.94 23.66
CA ARG A 533 -18.06 -42.62 23.00
C ARG A 533 -18.52 -43.60 21.91
N THR A 534 -19.66 -43.33 21.30
CA THR A 534 -20.18 -44.11 20.18
C THR A 534 -19.86 -43.38 18.87
N PRO A 535 -19.11 -44.01 17.96
CA PRO A 535 -18.90 -43.49 16.61
C PRO A 535 -20.22 -43.21 15.90
N ASP A 536 -20.32 -42.09 15.18
CA ASP A 536 -21.53 -41.68 14.45
C ASP A 536 -21.36 -41.63 12.92
N GLY A 537 -20.20 -42.07 12.43
CA GLY A 537 -19.84 -42.07 11.01
C GLY A 537 -19.26 -40.75 10.52
N LEU A 538 -19.06 -39.76 11.38
CA LEU A 538 -18.53 -38.44 11.04
C LEU A 538 -17.17 -38.19 11.70
N PHE A 539 -16.41 -37.27 11.12
CA PHE A 539 -15.11 -36.89 11.67
C PHE A 539 -15.24 -36.10 12.99
N ASP A 540 -14.46 -36.46 14.00
CA ASP A 540 -14.41 -35.77 15.29
C ASP A 540 -13.56 -34.48 15.22
N PHE A 541 -14.13 -33.38 14.69
CA PHE A 541 -13.37 -32.15 14.37
C PHE A 541 -12.69 -31.47 15.58
N ASN A 542 -13.28 -31.56 16.76
CA ASN A 542 -12.80 -30.83 17.96
C ASN A 542 -11.76 -31.59 18.79
N THR A 543 -11.16 -32.64 18.22
CA THR A 543 -10.05 -33.35 18.85
C THR A 543 -8.75 -32.60 18.55
N GLN A 544 -8.04 -32.13 19.58
CA GLN A 544 -6.87 -31.24 19.42
C GLN A 544 -5.67 -31.86 18.67
N THR A 545 -5.73 -33.16 18.34
CA THR A 545 -4.59 -33.93 17.82
C THR A 545 -4.74 -34.41 16.39
N ASP A 546 -5.97 -34.41 15.85
CA ASP A 546 -6.27 -35.17 14.62
C ASP A 546 -6.26 -34.25 13.38
N ILE A 547 -6.52 -32.96 13.59
CA ILE A 547 -6.49 -31.93 12.56
C ILE A 547 -5.83 -30.63 13.06
N ASP A 548 -4.85 -30.14 12.31
CA ASP A 548 -4.42 -28.74 12.39
C ASP A 548 -5.27 -27.93 11.40
N ALA A 549 -6.40 -27.38 11.87
CA ALA A 549 -7.35 -26.68 11.02
C ALA A 549 -6.79 -25.38 10.41
N VAL A 550 -5.79 -24.76 11.06
CA VAL A 550 -5.16 -23.53 10.57
C VAL A 550 -4.28 -23.86 9.36
N ARG A 551 -3.41 -24.87 9.50
CA ARG A 551 -2.56 -25.36 8.39
C ARG A 551 -3.28 -26.30 7.44
N GLY A 552 -4.47 -26.76 7.79
CA GLY A 552 -5.23 -27.77 7.05
C GLY A 552 -4.51 -29.10 6.92
N HIS A 553 -3.83 -29.54 7.98
CA HIS A 553 -3.17 -30.84 7.99
C HIS A 553 -4.00 -31.86 8.78
N LEU A 554 -4.24 -33.03 8.19
CA LEU A 554 -4.79 -34.21 8.88
C LEU A 554 -3.64 -35.07 9.39
N ILE A 555 -3.69 -35.49 10.66
CA ILE A 555 -2.62 -36.24 11.32
C ILE A 555 -3.18 -37.59 11.79
N PHE A 556 -2.70 -38.69 11.20
CA PHE A 556 -3.06 -40.03 11.67
C PHE A 556 -2.32 -40.38 12.98
N HIS A 557 -2.96 -41.14 13.86
CA HIS A 557 -2.40 -41.49 15.18
C HIS A 557 -1.18 -42.43 15.12
N THR A 558 -1.01 -43.15 14.01
CA THR A 558 0.06 -44.13 13.81
C THR A 558 1.04 -43.60 12.76
N ASP A 559 2.32 -43.96 12.86
CA ASP A 559 3.38 -43.48 11.93
C ASP A 559 3.21 -44.01 10.51
N GLU A 560 2.66 -45.21 10.39
CA GLU A 560 2.47 -45.90 9.12
C GLU A 560 1.01 -46.37 9.01
N PRO A 561 0.04 -45.45 8.89
CA PRO A 561 -1.38 -45.79 9.00
C PRO A 561 -1.86 -46.86 8.02
N PHE A 562 -1.27 -46.93 6.83
CA PHE A 562 -1.69 -47.86 5.78
C PHE A 562 -0.90 -49.17 5.77
N ARG A 563 0.15 -49.31 6.59
CA ARG A 563 0.86 -50.58 6.77
C ARG A 563 -0.01 -51.51 7.64
N ASN A 564 0.24 -52.82 7.57
CA ASN A 564 -0.40 -53.77 8.47
C ASN A 564 0.03 -53.53 9.93
N ASP A 565 -0.78 -52.79 10.68
CA ASP A 565 -0.47 -52.38 12.04
C ASP A 565 -0.92 -53.43 13.08
N VAL A 566 0.05 -54.11 13.68
CA VAL A 566 -0.17 -55.12 14.74
C VAL A 566 -0.72 -54.47 16.03
N SER A 567 -0.55 -53.16 16.21
CA SER A 567 -1.02 -52.43 17.39
C SER A 567 -2.53 -52.13 17.36
N ARG A 568 -3.19 -52.26 16.20
CA ARG A 568 -4.65 -52.10 16.06
C ARG A 568 -5.47 -53.26 16.61
N GLY A 569 -4.85 -54.40 16.90
CA GLY A 569 -5.50 -55.56 17.51
C GLY A 569 -6.46 -56.31 16.57
N GLY A 570 -6.19 -57.60 16.33
CA GLY A 570 -7.13 -58.56 15.75
C GLY A 570 -7.91 -58.07 14.52
N THR A 571 -9.24 -57.88 14.70
CA THR A 571 -10.24 -57.60 13.64
C THR A 571 -10.16 -56.20 13.02
N ASP A 572 -9.38 -55.28 13.61
CA ASP A 572 -9.22 -53.90 13.14
C ASP A 572 -7.98 -53.68 12.27
N SER A 573 -7.27 -54.76 11.92
CA SER A 573 -6.17 -54.72 10.95
C SER A 573 -6.71 -54.47 9.53
N LEU A 574 -5.96 -53.76 8.70
CA LEU A 574 -6.33 -53.56 7.29
C LEU A 574 -6.28 -54.90 6.53
N ILE A 575 -7.36 -55.27 5.85
CA ILE A 575 -7.38 -56.47 4.99
C ILE A 575 -6.50 -56.28 3.75
N THR A 576 -6.32 -55.03 3.30
CA THR A 576 -5.50 -54.68 2.14
C THR A 576 -4.49 -53.60 2.56
N PRO A 577 -3.39 -53.96 3.26
CA PRO A 577 -2.36 -52.99 3.63
C PRO A 577 -1.64 -52.45 2.39
N ASN A 578 -1.12 -51.23 2.48
CA ASN A 578 -0.35 -50.57 1.44
C ASN A 578 1.03 -50.14 1.98
N ASP A 579 1.95 -51.09 1.99
CA ASP A 579 3.33 -50.88 2.48
C ASP A 579 4.15 -50.00 1.51
N ALA A 580 3.73 -49.91 0.24
CA ALA A 580 4.43 -49.15 -0.79
C ALA A 580 4.56 -47.64 -0.47
N VAL A 581 3.64 -47.09 0.33
CA VAL A 581 3.70 -45.70 0.82
C VAL A 581 5.00 -45.42 1.58
N TYR A 582 5.53 -46.43 2.28
CA TYR A 582 6.65 -46.33 3.20
C TYR A 582 7.92 -46.98 2.66
N ASP A 583 7.77 -47.98 1.78
CA ASP A 583 8.90 -48.76 1.24
C ASP A 583 9.50 -48.16 -0.04
N TYR A 584 8.88 -47.12 -0.61
CA TYR A 584 9.36 -46.41 -1.80
C TYR A 584 9.56 -44.92 -1.57
N GLN A 585 10.56 -44.35 -2.26
CA GLN A 585 10.81 -42.90 -2.32
C GLN A 585 9.57 -42.13 -2.79
N TYR A 586 9.42 -40.88 -2.30
CA TYR A 586 8.28 -40.04 -2.64
C TYR A 586 8.08 -39.82 -4.15
N SER A 587 9.16 -39.75 -4.93
CA SER A 587 9.14 -39.57 -6.39
C SER A 587 8.83 -40.84 -7.20
N SER A 588 8.82 -42.02 -6.57
CA SER A 588 8.66 -43.31 -7.27
C SER A 588 7.29 -43.44 -7.96
N ASN A 589 7.28 -43.98 -9.17
CA ASN A 589 6.04 -44.35 -9.88
C ASN A 589 5.38 -45.56 -9.23
N ASP A 590 6.15 -46.56 -8.79
CA ASP A 590 5.62 -47.78 -8.17
C ASP A 590 4.74 -47.46 -6.96
N ARG A 591 5.15 -46.45 -6.18
CA ARG A 591 4.40 -45.92 -5.04
C ARG A 591 3.05 -45.31 -5.42
N ARG A 592 3.02 -44.58 -6.54
CA ARG A 592 1.80 -43.93 -7.07
C ARG A 592 0.85 -44.95 -7.69
N ASP A 593 1.41 -45.95 -8.35
CA ASP A 593 0.65 -47.02 -8.99
C ASP A 593 0.04 -47.97 -7.96
N ALA A 594 0.69 -48.16 -6.81
CA ALA A 594 0.22 -48.94 -5.66
C ALA A 594 -0.85 -48.25 -4.79
N LYS A 595 -1.39 -47.08 -5.20
CA LYS A 595 -2.47 -46.40 -4.47
C LYS A 595 -3.63 -47.35 -4.15
N THR A 596 -4.09 -47.32 -2.90
CA THR A 596 -5.12 -48.26 -2.42
C THR A 596 -6.26 -47.53 -1.72
N TYR A 597 -5.92 -46.54 -0.88
CA TYR A 597 -6.87 -45.72 -0.14
C TYR A 597 -6.80 -44.26 -0.57
N TYR A 598 -7.88 -43.53 -0.33
CA TYR A 598 -7.91 -42.08 -0.44
C TYR A 598 -8.80 -41.47 0.64
N ILE A 599 -8.42 -40.26 1.04
CA ILE A 599 -9.17 -39.36 1.90
C ILE A 599 -10.02 -38.50 0.99
N TYR A 600 -11.33 -38.61 1.14
CA TYR A 600 -12.27 -37.63 0.60
C TYR A 600 -12.45 -36.55 1.67
N VAL A 601 -12.23 -35.30 1.29
CA VAL A 601 -12.45 -34.16 2.17
C VAL A 601 -13.30 -33.13 1.45
N LYS A 602 -14.29 -32.61 2.15
CA LYS A 602 -15.04 -31.43 1.76
C LYS A 602 -14.76 -30.38 2.81
N THR A 603 -14.07 -29.33 2.41
CA THR A 603 -13.67 -28.27 3.33
C THR A 603 -14.54 -27.04 3.17
N ALA A 604 -14.64 -26.34 4.29
CA ALA A 604 -15.31 -25.10 4.41
C ALA A 604 -14.31 -23.99 4.73
N THR A 605 -14.12 -23.03 3.82
CA THR A 605 -13.28 -21.85 4.09
C THR A 605 -14.13 -20.62 4.33
N ARG A 606 -13.79 -19.87 5.37
CA ARG A 606 -14.46 -18.62 5.73
C ARG A 606 -13.58 -17.43 5.37
N SER A 607 -13.79 -16.83 4.20
CA SER A 607 -13.15 -15.55 3.89
C SER A 607 -13.96 -14.40 4.49
N ASN A 608 -13.31 -13.55 5.26
CA ASN A 608 -13.87 -12.27 5.71
C ASN A 608 -13.36 -11.09 4.87
N SER A 609 -12.50 -11.34 3.88
CA SER A 609 -11.91 -10.31 3.02
C SER A 609 -12.18 -10.58 1.55
N PHE A 610 -12.60 -9.55 0.83
CA PHE A 610 -13.02 -9.64 -0.56
C PHE A 610 -12.44 -8.49 -1.39
N THR A 611 -12.08 -8.77 -2.63
CA THR A 611 -11.69 -7.74 -3.59
C THR A 611 -12.93 -7.15 -4.27
N LEU A 612 -12.98 -5.83 -4.41
CA LEU A 612 -14.02 -5.12 -5.16
C LEU A 612 -13.80 -5.20 -6.68
N GLY A 613 -12.66 -5.74 -7.14
CA GLY A 613 -12.32 -5.88 -8.56
C GLY A 613 -11.78 -4.59 -9.21
N ARG A 614 -11.72 -3.48 -8.45
CA ARG A 614 -11.18 -2.19 -8.89
C ARG A 614 -10.22 -1.63 -7.84
N THR A 615 -9.19 -0.96 -8.32
CA THR A 615 -8.29 -0.14 -7.52
C THR A 615 -8.73 1.31 -7.53
N ASN A 616 -8.13 2.15 -6.67
CA ASN A 616 -8.44 3.58 -6.57
C ASN A 616 -9.93 3.87 -6.32
N ILE A 617 -10.51 3.14 -5.37
CA ILE A 617 -11.88 3.40 -4.91
C ILE A 617 -11.94 4.81 -4.31
N ILE A 618 -12.96 5.58 -4.66
CA ILE A 618 -13.15 6.94 -4.14
C ILE A 618 -13.59 6.84 -2.69
N GLU A 619 -12.85 7.46 -1.78
CA GLU A 619 -13.09 7.38 -0.34
C GLU A 619 -14.50 7.87 0.02
N GLY A 620 -15.25 7.04 0.77
CA GLY A 620 -16.61 7.33 1.21
C GLY A 620 -17.70 7.23 0.13
N SER A 621 -17.37 6.67 -1.04
CA SER A 621 -18.36 6.33 -2.06
C SER A 621 -19.06 4.99 -1.81
N GLU A 622 -18.44 4.12 -1.00
CA GLU A 622 -18.92 2.76 -0.76
C GLU A 622 -20.23 2.75 0.07
N VAL A 623 -21.18 1.93 -0.38
CA VAL A 623 -22.39 1.60 0.34
C VAL A 623 -22.52 0.09 0.37
N VAL A 624 -22.31 -0.47 1.55
CA VAL A 624 -22.33 -1.92 1.79
C VAL A 624 -23.69 -2.31 2.35
N LYS A 625 -24.37 -3.24 1.69
CA LYS A 625 -25.73 -3.69 2.01
C LYS A 625 -25.78 -5.20 2.16
N LEU A 626 -26.48 -5.66 3.20
CA LEU A 626 -26.90 -7.05 3.34
C LEU A 626 -28.11 -7.34 2.44
N SER A 627 -28.43 -8.62 2.24
CA SER A 627 -29.56 -9.04 1.38
C SER A 627 -30.93 -8.61 1.89
N ASP A 628 -31.06 -8.36 3.19
CA ASP A 628 -32.26 -7.81 3.85
C ASP A 628 -32.41 -6.29 3.66
N GLY A 629 -31.40 -5.64 3.06
CA GLY A 629 -31.36 -4.19 2.83
C GLY A 629 -30.65 -3.39 3.94
N THR A 630 -30.15 -4.04 5.00
CA THR A 630 -29.41 -3.38 6.09
C THR A 630 -28.08 -2.81 5.57
N ILE A 631 -27.82 -1.53 5.87
CA ILE A 631 -26.58 -0.84 5.47
C ILE A 631 -25.54 -0.99 6.59
N LEU A 632 -24.37 -1.53 6.25
CA LEU A 632 -23.25 -1.70 7.18
C LEU A 632 -22.45 -0.40 7.35
N LYS A 633 -21.83 -0.22 8.52
CA LYS A 633 -21.05 0.98 8.88
C LYS A 633 -19.55 0.72 8.82
N ARG A 634 -18.84 1.57 8.07
CA ARG A 634 -17.36 1.56 7.99
C ARG A 634 -16.74 1.79 9.38
N GLY A 635 -15.71 1.01 9.70
CA GLY A 635 -14.96 1.05 10.96
C GLY A 635 -15.64 0.33 12.14
N VAL A 636 -16.87 -0.16 11.95
CA VAL A 636 -17.61 -0.95 12.94
C VAL A 636 -17.89 -2.34 12.37
N ASP A 637 -18.55 -2.39 11.21
CA ASP A 637 -18.97 -3.64 10.57
C ASP A 637 -17.97 -4.11 9.52
N TYR A 638 -17.23 -3.20 8.90
CA TYR A 638 -16.18 -3.50 7.91
C TYR A 638 -15.09 -2.44 7.84
N THR A 639 -13.92 -2.79 7.34
CA THR A 639 -12.86 -1.88 6.88
C THR A 639 -12.65 -2.01 5.38
N ILE A 640 -12.14 -0.95 4.73
CA ILE A 640 -11.80 -0.96 3.30
C ILE A 640 -10.43 -0.31 3.10
N ILE A 641 -9.62 -0.91 2.21
CA ILE A 641 -8.37 -0.35 1.70
C ILE A 641 -8.66 0.19 0.29
N TYR A 642 -8.79 1.51 0.16
CA TYR A 642 -9.28 2.17 -1.05
C TYR A 642 -8.34 2.02 -2.25
N GLU A 643 -7.04 2.00 -2.00
CA GLU A 643 -6.00 1.95 -3.03
C GLU A 643 -6.06 0.64 -3.81
N VAL A 644 -6.18 -0.48 -3.09
CA VAL A 644 -6.24 -1.83 -3.67
C VAL A 644 -7.68 -2.35 -3.85
N GLY A 645 -8.68 -1.62 -3.34
CA GLY A 645 -10.09 -1.99 -3.39
C GLY A 645 -10.40 -3.30 -2.67
N GLN A 646 -9.86 -3.45 -1.46
CA GLN A 646 -10.10 -4.63 -0.63
C GLN A 646 -11.00 -4.26 0.55
N ILE A 647 -12.09 -5.01 0.74
CA ILE A 647 -13.01 -4.87 1.87
C ILE A 647 -12.85 -6.05 2.83
N THR A 648 -12.83 -5.78 4.12
CA THR A 648 -12.74 -6.80 5.17
C THR A 648 -13.85 -6.59 6.18
N PHE A 649 -14.66 -7.61 6.40
CA PHE A 649 -15.78 -7.59 7.35
C PHE A 649 -15.30 -7.92 8.77
N ILE A 650 -15.75 -7.11 9.74
CA ILE A 650 -15.34 -7.16 11.15
C ILE A 650 -16.43 -7.79 12.02
N SER A 651 -17.70 -7.43 11.81
CA SER A 651 -18.78 -7.85 12.70
C SER A 651 -19.24 -9.27 12.40
N GLU A 652 -19.42 -10.08 13.45
CA GLU A 652 -19.96 -11.44 13.30
C GLU A 652 -21.30 -11.47 12.56
N GLU A 653 -22.13 -10.43 12.67
CA GLU A 653 -23.38 -10.29 11.91
C GLU A 653 -23.15 -10.14 10.39
N ALA A 654 -22.07 -9.48 9.96
CA ALA A 654 -21.68 -9.39 8.55
C ALA A 654 -20.99 -10.67 8.05
N VAL A 655 -20.38 -11.46 8.96
CA VAL A 655 -19.65 -12.68 8.64
C VAL A 655 -20.53 -13.95 8.82
N ASN A 656 -21.64 -13.91 9.59
CA ASN A 656 -22.50 -15.07 9.91
C ASN A 656 -23.75 -15.21 9.03
N LEU A 657 -23.91 -14.37 8.00
CA LEU A 657 -25.07 -14.50 7.14
C LEU A 657 -24.65 -15.12 5.82
N ALA A 658 -25.32 -16.24 5.49
CA ALA A 658 -25.46 -16.81 4.15
C ALA A 658 -26.13 -15.84 3.15
N SER A 659 -26.05 -14.54 3.40
CA SER A 659 -26.63 -13.47 2.60
C SER A 659 -25.60 -12.94 1.62
N ASP A 660 -26.02 -12.80 0.37
CA ASP A 660 -25.27 -12.05 -0.64
C ASP A 660 -25.09 -10.60 -0.16
N VAL A 661 -23.85 -10.20 0.15
CA VAL A 661 -23.49 -8.81 0.48
C VAL A 661 -23.29 -8.06 -0.82
N THR A 662 -23.86 -6.87 -0.93
CA THR A 662 -23.70 -6.02 -2.10
C THR A 662 -22.95 -4.75 -1.74
N VAL A 663 -21.96 -4.39 -2.53
CA VAL A 663 -21.18 -3.16 -2.38
C VAL A 663 -21.34 -2.32 -3.64
N ASP A 664 -22.04 -1.20 -3.49
CA ASP A 664 -22.08 -0.13 -4.49
C ASP A 664 -20.92 0.83 -4.18
N PHE A 665 -20.06 1.17 -5.14
CA PHE A 665 -18.92 2.07 -4.92
C PHE A 665 -18.56 2.85 -6.19
N GLU A 666 -17.73 3.88 -6.04
CA GLU A 666 -17.15 4.61 -7.15
C GLU A 666 -15.63 4.47 -7.16
N TYR A 667 -15.03 4.43 -8.34
CA TYR A 667 -13.57 4.32 -8.49
C TYR A 667 -13.05 5.29 -9.54
N ALA A 668 -11.80 5.70 -9.39
CA ALA A 668 -11.10 6.57 -10.33
C ALA A 668 -10.23 5.71 -11.29
N PRO A 669 -10.68 5.44 -12.52
CA PRO A 669 -9.88 4.69 -13.48
C PRO A 669 -8.65 5.48 -13.90
N PHE A 670 -7.55 4.76 -14.18
CA PHE A 670 -6.29 5.35 -14.63
C PHE A 670 -6.41 6.06 -15.99
N PHE A 671 -7.37 5.64 -16.82
CA PHE A 671 -7.63 6.24 -18.13
C PHE A 671 -9.13 6.41 -18.37
N MET A 672 -9.57 7.66 -18.54
CA MET A 672 -10.96 8.03 -18.81
C MET A 672 -11.02 8.82 -20.13
N PRO A 673 -11.23 8.15 -21.28
CA PRO A 673 -11.33 8.84 -22.57
C PRO A 673 -12.66 9.59 -22.73
N GLU A 674 -13.69 9.14 -22.01
CA GLU A 674 -15.04 9.68 -22.05
C GLU A 674 -15.19 10.87 -21.10
N LYS A 675 -15.94 11.87 -21.54
CA LYS A 675 -16.39 12.97 -20.69
C LYS A 675 -17.82 12.71 -20.26
N LYS A 676 -18.01 12.51 -18.96
CA LYS A 676 -19.32 12.30 -18.34
C LYS A 676 -19.78 13.61 -17.67
N SER A 677 -20.90 14.15 -18.12
CA SER A 677 -21.50 15.36 -17.55
C SER A 677 -22.77 14.97 -16.80
N LEU A 678 -22.92 15.47 -15.57
CA LEU A 678 -24.06 15.26 -14.70
C LEU A 678 -24.76 16.59 -14.44
N PHE A 679 -26.07 16.61 -14.62
CA PHE A 679 -26.96 17.68 -14.20
C PHE A 679 -27.96 17.13 -13.20
N GLY A 680 -28.09 17.77 -12.04
CA GLY A 680 -29.00 17.34 -10.99
C GLY A 680 -29.80 18.50 -10.40
N LEU A 681 -31.04 18.22 -10.05
CA LEU A 681 -31.94 19.14 -9.36
C LEU A 681 -32.66 18.37 -8.25
N SER A 682 -32.65 18.89 -7.04
CA SER A 682 -33.47 18.38 -5.94
C SER A 682 -34.18 19.50 -5.20
N ALA A 683 -35.38 19.20 -4.72
CA ALA A 683 -36.21 20.09 -3.94
C ALA A 683 -36.76 19.32 -2.72
N LYS A 684 -36.51 19.83 -1.53
CA LYS A 684 -37.02 19.30 -0.26
C LYS A 684 -37.94 20.32 0.39
N TYR A 685 -39.18 19.94 0.63
CA TYR A 685 -40.17 20.74 1.35
C TYR A 685 -40.33 20.21 2.77
N SER A 686 -40.01 21.04 3.77
CA SER A 686 -40.18 20.70 5.18
C SER A 686 -41.58 21.09 5.65
N ILE A 687 -42.39 20.11 6.01
CA ILE A 687 -43.76 20.30 6.51
C ILE A 687 -43.71 20.74 7.98
N ASN A 688 -42.86 20.08 8.76
CA ASN A 688 -42.55 20.37 10.17
C ASN A 688 -41.14 19.82 10.48
N ASP A 689 -40.69 19.96 11.72
CA ASP A 689 -39.34 19.53 12.16
C ASP A 689 -39.06 18.03 11.99
N LYS A 690 -40.09 17.21 11.78
CA LYS A 690 -40.00 15.74 11.69
C LYS A 690 -40.52 15.17 10.37
N SER A 691 -40.97 15.99 9.42
CA SER A 691 -41.60 15.52 8.19
C SER A 691 -41.22 16.40 7.02
N SER A 692 -40.70 15.78 5.96
CA SER A 692 -40.35 16.45 4.71
C SER A 692 -40.73 15.62 3.49
N ILE A 693 -41.03 16.28 2.39
CA ILE A 693 -41.21 15.67 1.07
C ILE A 693 -40.02 16.10 0.21
N SER A 694 -39.38 15.14 -0.45
CA SER A 694 -38.23 15.40 -1.33
C SER A 694 -38.50 14.92 -2.74
N PHE A 695 -38.10 15.72 -3.71
CA PHE A 695 -38.07 15.39 -5.13
C PHE A 695 -36.63 15.54 -5.63
N ALA A 696 -36.15 14.60 -6.45
CA ALA A 696 -34.84 14.68 -7.08
C ALA A 696 -34.92 14.16 -8.51
N GLY A 697 -34.23 14.84 -9.43
CA GLY A 697 -34.10 14.44 -10.82
C GLY A 697 -32.66 14.68 -11.29
N MET A 698 -32.13 13.75 -12.08
CA MET A 698 -30.77 13.82 -12.61
C MET A 698 -30.73 13.38 -14.08
N ILE A 699 -29.83 13.99 -14.83
CA ILE A 699 -29.53 13.69 -16.23
C ILE A 699 -28.02 13.54 -16.34
N ARG A 700 -27.56 12.38 -16.82
CA ARG A 700 -26.18 12.16 -17.23
C ARG A 700 -26.10 12.18 -18.75
N SER A 701 -25.04 12.76 -19.28
CA SER A 701 -24.66 12.67 -20.68
C SER A 701 -23.20 12.22 -20.77
N GLU A 702 -22.95 11.17 -21.55
CA GLU A 702 -21.61 10.67 -21.84
C GLU A 702 -21.22 11.07 -23.26
N SER A 703 -19.96 11.44 -23.47
CA SER A 703 -19.44 11.78 -24.80
C SER A 703 -18.02 11.25 -24.96
N THR A 704 -17.74 10.69 -26.13
CA THR A 704 -16.40 10.23 -26.51
C THR A 704 -15.69 11.28 -27.37
N ARG A 705 -14.36 11.29 -27.36
CA ARG A 705 -13.54 12.08 -28.29
C ARG A 705 -13.53 11.48 -29.71
N ASP A 706 -13.81 10.20 -29.84
CA ASP A 706 -13.77 9.50 -31.13
C ASP A 706 -15.09 9.67 -31.89
N TYR A 707 -15.00 10.10 -33.16
CA TYR A 707 -16.18 10.28 -34.02
C TYR A 707 -16.93 8.95 -34.31
N ARG A 708 -16.25 7.81 -34.15
CA ARG A 708 -16.83 6.46 -34.24
C ARG A 708 -16.49 5.68 -32.98
N PRO A 709 -17.41 5.53 -32.02
CA PRO A 709 -17.19 4.69 -30.85
C PRO A 709 -16.97 3.24 -31.27
N ARG A 710 -16.09 2.54 -30.54
CA ARG A 710 -15.91 1.08 -30.73
C ARG A 710 -17.08 0.36 -30.05
N VAL A 711 -17.49 -0.77 -30.61
CA VAL A 711 -18.55 -1.62 -30.03
C VAL A 711 -18.18 -1.96 -28.59
N GLY A 712 -19.09 -1.67 -27.65
CA GLY A 712 -18.86 -1.80 -26.20
C GLY A 712 -18.28 -0.56 -25.50
N ARG A 713 -18.03 0.53 -26.23
CA ARG A 713 -17.67 1.88 -25.71
C ARG A 713 -18.57 2.96 -26.32
N GLU A 714 -19.82 2.60 -26.55
CA GLU A 714 -20.84 3.51 -27.07
C GLU A 714 -21.32 4.40 -25.93
N PRO A 715 -21.46 5.72 -26.13
CA PRO A 715 -22.06 6.60 -25.13
C PRO A 715 -23.48 6.12 -24.80
N GLN A 716 -23.79 5.91 -23.52
CA GLN A 716 -25.12 5.49 -23.06
C GLN A 716 -25.93 6.62 -22.45
#